data_AF-Q10068-F1
#
_entry.id   AF-Q10068-F1
#
_cell.length_a   1.000
_cell.length_b   1.000
_cell.length_c   1.000
_cell.angle_alpha   90.00
_cell.angle_beta   90.00
_cell.angle_gamma   90.00
#
_symmetry.space_group_name_H-M   'P 1'
#
loop_
_entity.id
_entity.type
_entity.pdbx_description
1 polymer ?
#
loop_
_entity_poly.entity_id
_entity_poly.type
_entity_poly.pdbx_seq_one_letter_code
_entity_poly.pdbx_strand_id
1 'polypeptide(L)'
;MLSDDTSFRQISSERILNYTVNKWINDATGFSVASVKTPTSRLQGSFVVATEAHDNLGCPHTLEHLCFMGSKKYPMNGILTKFAGRACGDINACTDVDYTSYELSAAEEDGFLRLLPVFADHILSPILSDEAFCTEVYHINGMGEESGVVYSEMQNTQSSETDVMFDCMRTSQYPVTSGYYYETGGHPSELRKLSIEKIREYHKEMYVPSNICLIVTGCINESRLLSCASGIVKEILANGIITPPTWTRPWCSTNVDYTIPEPILKTVKFSSEDEYTGSVSLAWNGPSALDAYTVFAIETLCEFLSESAVSPFGQTFVEIEDPFCSFVYFYVSLRVPCSIQLFFDSVPLEKINGLEQRALRLLAETKQIDMNRMKDYLKTRRDQYLTNLEAFPSSLFMKILTLDHVYGSREGKDLPNLLKMLEYNRLLEEWEEKDWLKLLKKWFVENNSVTVIALPSFEMAENIKKENAEQLNKRRCLLGASGLEKLAEKLKKSKEKNEQKLSVNLISSFRISDPESIRFYSSTTARTRSAGQPFDNEVQTYIDTDVSSENPFIQFDHIDSSFVQLATYIDTSMIPSSLKPYLSVFAKYIEAAPALLSGTIPTPYHEVVKQLERDTVSLNVSLSFDTSSCGYAYYETKRELLSIEIKVTRENYEKGVYWIRNLLAKTVWDRERMLSVINQQLADIPFQKRDAEFILPSYFDIRLYNDCSLKYSLNTLSQEKILRELRDKLQNDHSSIFDAFQKMRNYMLQHQAIRIHVIGDILKLPQPISTWNKLLDSECHRNPNMEFLSTFSKNYLKPQEFGSSSSLTVIPMPSNESSDLVFSIPGITSWLDPSLPVIVLIANYLGLMDGPFWNTIRGSGLAYGFNMSIDVDGGVLYYCINTSPDVYKAWASSRDLVKSLISGEVQVSSFDLESAKCVSYSIVSELENNAIYSSKNSFTLLSIKGLNKDEDHKFLEKVKQVTLQQFLEGLKIYCLPFFSSSNNLAVITSSLAKIEQTVEQFTEEGFNVNVESLHEIQGIESESEDDLSVGGNDDN
;
A
#
# COMPACT_ATOMS: atom_id res chain seq x y z
N MET A 1 -14.03 -46.19 -23.30
CA MET A 1 -14.13 -44.77 -22.92
C MET A 1 -12.72 -44.31 -22.68
N LEU A 2 -12.16 -43.45 -23.53
CA LEU A 2 -11.00 -42.66 -23.10
C LEU A 2 -11.50 -41.88 -21.89
N SER A 3 -10.88 -42.05 -20.72
CA SER A 3 -11.15 -41.15 -19.60
C SER A 3 -10.94 -39.73 -20.14
N ASP A 4 -11.89 -38.84 -19.91
CA ASP A 4 -11.67 -37.43 -20.22
C ASP A 4 -10.70 -36.89 -19.17
N ASP A 5 -9.41 -37.13 -19.38
CA ASP A 5 -8.31 -36.75 -18.49
C ASP A 5 -8.23 -35.22 -18.32
N THR A 6 -9.05 -34.44 -19.04
CA THR A 6 -9.15 -32.99 -18.92
C THR A 6 -10.33 -32.51 -18.07
N SER A 7 -11.21 -33.42 -17.64
CA SER A 7 -12.37 -33.09 -16.82
C SER A 7 -12.01 -32.75 -15.37
N PHE A 8 -12.84 -31.93 -14.73
CA PHE A 8 -12.68 -31.52 -13.33
C PHE A 8 -13.79 -32.12 -12.47
N ARG A 9 -13.40 -32.71 -11.34
CA ARG A 9 -14.30 -33.21 -10.30
C ARG A 9 -14.44 -32.15 -9.21
N GLN A 10 -15.66 -31.80 -8.85
CA GLN A 10 -15.91 -30.88 -7.73
C GLN A 10 -15.58 -31.59 -6.42
N ILE A 11 -14.73 -30.98 -5.60
CA ILE A 11 -14.28 -31.51 -4.30
C ILE A 11 -14.91 -30.76 -3.13
N SER A 12 -15.30 -29.51 -3.32
CA SER A 12 -15.98 -28.72 -2.31
C SER A 12 -16.93 -27.69 -2.96
N SER A 13 -17.99 -27.36 -2.22
CA SER A 13 -19.03 -26.40 -2.60
C SER A 13 -19.62 -25.83 -1.31
N GLU A 14 -18.95 -24.85 -0.73
CA GLU A 14 -19.34 -24.24 0.53
C GLU A 14 -20.14 -22.96 0.30
N ARG A 15 -21.05 -22.66 1.22
CA ARG A 15 -21.84 -21.43 1.18
C ARG A 15 -21.58 -20.60 2.43
N ILE A 16 -21.26 -19.33 2.22
CA ILE A 16 -21.18 -18.31 3.26
C ILE A 16 -22.06 -17.13 2.85
N LEU A 17 -23.14 -16.89 3.59
CA LEU A 17 -24.16 -15.89 3.25
C LEU A 17 -24.66 -16.04 1.79
N ASN A 18 -24.36 -15.06 0.94
CA ASN A 18 -24.74 -15.02 -0.47
C ASN A 18 -23.63 -15.54 -1.42
N TYR A 19 -22.47 -15.91 -0.88
CA TYR A 19 -21.33 -16.40 -1.64
C TYR A 19 -21.32 -17.92 -1.69
N THR A 20 -21.02 -18.47 -2.85
CA THR A 20 -20.73 -19.89 -3.05
C THR A 20 -19.27 -20.03 -3.45
N VAL A 21 -18.53 -20.79 -2.65
CA VAL A 21 -17.11 -21.08 -2.84
C VAL A 21 -17.01 -22.50 -3.39
N ASN A 22 -16.62 -22.61 -4.64
CA ASN A 22 -16.52 -23.89 -5.32
C ASN A 22 -15.04 -24.23 -5.54
N LYS A 23 -14.69 -25.51 -5.35
CA LYS A 23 -13.34 -26.02 -5.63
C LYS A 23 -13.43 -27.33 -6.41
N TRP A 24 -12.59 -27.45 -7.42
CA TRP A 24 -12.47 -28.62 -8.27
C TRP A 24 -11.02 -29.07 -8.40
N ILE A 25 -10.85 -30.34 -8.74
CA ILE A 25 -9.56 -30.96 -9.03
C ILE A 25 -9.65 -31.75 -10.33
N ASN A 26 -8.58 -31.70 -11.11
CA ASN A 26 -8.39 -32.64 -12.20
C ASN A 26 -7.65 -33.88 -11.68
N ASP A 27 -8.28 -35.04 -11.71
CA ASP A 27 -7.73 -36.28 -11.11
C ASP A 27 -6.45 -36.77 -11.83
N ALA A 28 -6.27 -36.45 -13.11
CA ALA A 28 -5.13 -36.91 -13.91
C ALA A 28 -3.82 -36.16 -13.59
N THR A 29 -3.90 -34.84 -13.37
CA THR A 29 -2.74 -33.96 -13.14
C THR A 29 -2.62 -33.50 -11.69
N GLY A 30 -3.75 -33.47 -10.98
CA GLY A 30 -3.85 -32.88 -9.65
C GLY A 30 -4.00 -31.36 -9.62
N PHE A 31 -4.00 -30.70 -10.78
CA PHE A 31 -4.26 -29.27 -10.89
C PHE A 31 -5.66 -28.94 -10.37
N SER A 32 -5.76 -27.87 -9.58
CA SER A 32 -7.02 -27.49 -8.93
C SER A 32 -7.47 -26.09 -9.33
N VAL A 33 -8.78 -25.88 -9.27
CA VAL A 33 -9.43 -24.61 -9.57
C VAL A 33 -10.36 -24.30 -8.41
N ALA A 34 -10.33 -23.08 -7.91
CA ALA A 34 -11.31 -22.55 -6.97
C ALA A 34 -11.96 -21.29 -7.55
N SER A 35 -13.27 -21.13 -7.36
CA SER A 35 -13.97 -19.93 -7.78
C SER A 35 -14.95 -19.42 -6.74
N VAL A 36 -15.04 -18.09 -6.64
CA VAL A 36 -16.06 -17.39 -5.86
C VAL A 36 -16.66 -16.28 -6.69
N LYS A 37 -17.97 -16.35 -6.93
CA LYS A 37 -18.67 -15.27 -7.62
C LYS A 37 -18.85 -14.08 -6.68
N THR A 38 -18.15 -12.99 -6.96
CA THR A 38 -18.24 -11.74 -6.19
C THR A 38 -18.84 -10.61 -7.06
N PRO A 39 -19.57 -9.65 -6.46
CA PRO A 39 -20.21 -8.55 -7.19
C PRO A 39 -19.20 -7.42 -7.51
N THR A 40 -18.15 -7.76 -8.26
CA THR A 40 -17.12 -6.83 -8.74
C THR A 40 -17.20 -6.66 -10.25
N SER A 41 -16.82 -5.48 -10.77
CA SER A 41 -16.76 -5.25 -12.22
C SER A 41 -15.61 -6.00 -12.86
N ARG A 42 -14.50 -6.11 -12.13
CA ARG A 42 -13.29 -6.77 -12.57
C ARG A 42 -13.28 -8.25 -12.15
N LEU A 43 -12.63 -9.05 -12.98
CA LEU A 43 -12.24 -10.41 -12.65
C LEU A 43 -10.81 -10.40 -12.14
N GLN A 44 -10.57 -11.15 -11.07
CA GLN A 44 -9.24 -11.38 -10.51
C GLN A 44 -8.99 -12.88 -10.46
N GLY A 45 -7.78 -13.29 -10.83
CA GLY A 45 -7.33 -14.65 -10.66
C GLY A 45 -5.91 -14.71 -10.14
N SER A 46 -5.58 -15.80 -9.46
CA SER A 46 -4.20 -16.13 -9.12
C SER A 46 -3.92 -17.61 -9.35
N PHE A 47 -2.75 -17.90 -9.91
CA PHE A 47 -2.14 -19.22 -9.79
C PHE A 47 -1.27 -19.23 -8.54
N VAL A 48 -1.71 -19.93 -7.52
CA VAL A 48 -0.97 -20.09 -6.27
C VAL A 48 -0.17 -21.38 -6.33
N VAL A 49 1.14 -21.24 -6.13
CA VAL A 49 2.09 -22.35 -6.02
C VAL A 49 2.61 -22.40 -4.60
N ALA A 50 2.43 -23.51 -3.87
CA ALA A 50 3.08 -23.64 -2.56
C ALA A 50 4.59 -23.78 -2.78
N THR A 51 5.38 -22.84 -2.29
CA THR A 51 6.83 -22.80 -2.51
C THR A 51 7.54 -22.84 -1.18
N GLU A 52 8.63 -23.61 -1.11
CA GLU A 52 9.47 -23.72 0.09
C GLU A 52 10.91 -23.39 -0.28
N ALA A 53 11.56 -22.52 0.50
CA ALA A 53 13.00 -22.29 0.39
C ALA A 53 13.76 -23.36 1.18
N HIS A 54 14.89 -23.83 0.65
CA HIS A 54 15.76 -24.79 1.33
C HIS A 54 17.17 -24.24 1.59
N ASP A 55 17.40 -22.99 1.20
CA ASP A 55 18.61 -22.20 1.34
C ASP A 55 18.27 -20.72 1.13
N ASN A 56 19.25 -19.84 1.35
CA ASN A 56 19.11 -18.39 1.14
C ASN A 56 19.48 -17.95 -0.29
N LEU A 57 19.47 -18.84 -1.30
CA LEU A 57 19.84 -18.48 -2.67
C LEU A 57 18.80 -17.59 -3.37
N GLY A 58 17.58 -17.48 -2.85
CA GLY A 58 16.51 -16.67 -3.45
C GLY A 58 15.78 -17.33 -4.61
N CYS A 59 15.78 -18.67 -4.68
CA CYS A 59 15.15 -19.42 -5.77
C CYS A 59 13.65 -19.12 -5.98
N PRO A 60 12.80 -19.01 -4.93
CA PRO A 60 11.38 -18.71 -5.11
C PRO A 60 11.16 -17.37 -5.81
N HIS A 61 11.75 -16.30 -5.29
CA HIS A 61 11.58 -14.94 -5.80
C HIS A 61 12.23 -14.77 -7.19
N THR A 62 13.44 -15.30 -7.38
CA THR A 62 14.09 -15.25 -8.68
C THR A 62 13.29 -15.97 -9.77
N LEU A 63 12.71 -17.14 -9.44
CA LEU A 63 11.90 -17.89 -10.40
C LEU A 63 10.62 -17.13 -10.77
N GLU A 64 9.99 -16.45 -9.80
CA GLU A 64 8.84 -15.59 -10.04
C GLU A 64 9.11 -14.58 -11.16
N HIS A 65 10.20 -13.81 -11.07
CA HIS A 65 10.61 -12.88 -12.11
C HIS A 65 10.85 -13.58 -13.45
N LEU A 66 11.58 -14.70 -13.44
CA LEU A 66 11.96 -15.41 -14.65
C LEU A 66 10.77 -16.06 -15.39
N CYS A 67 9.68 -16.37 -14.69
CA CYS A 67 8.44 -16.84 -15.32
C CYS A 67 7.83 -15.79 -16.25
N PHE A 68 8.06 -14.49 -16.02
CA PHE A 68 7.54 -13.43 -16.88
C PHE A 68 8.39 -13.21 -18.14
N MET A 69 9.61 -13.76 -18.19
CA MET A 69 10.57 -13.56 -19.29
C MET A 69 10.33 -14.45 -20.52
N GLY A 70 9.08 -14.91 -20.70
CA GLY A 70 8.63 -15.71 -21.83
C GLY A 70 8.51 -17.20 -21.55
N SER A 71 7.73 -17.86 -22.40
CA SER A 71 7.34 -19.26 -22.24
C SER A 71 7.63 -20.10 -23.49
N LYS A 72 7.47 -21.42 -23.41
CA LYS A 72 7.69 -22.31 -24.54
C LYS A 72 6.78 -21.98 -25.74
N LYS A 73 5.51 -21.62 -25.49
CA LYS A 73 4.55 -21.26 -26.55
C LYS A 73 4.69 -19.81 -27.00
N TYR A 74 5.13 -18.95 -26.10
CA TYR A 74 5.33 -17.52 -26.34
C TYR A 74 6.76 -17.13 -25.96
N PRO A 75 7.77 -17.52 -26.77
CA PRO A 75 9.19 -17.47 -26.38
C PRO A 75 9.82 -16.08 -26.55
N MET A 76 9.07 -15.04 -26.21
CA MET A 76 9.47 -13.65 -26.37
C MET A 76 9.24 -12.91 -25.07
N ASN A 77 10.24 -12.20 -24.57
CA ASN A 77 10.10 -11.37 -23.38
C ASN A 77 9.03 -10.28 -23.59
N GLY A 78 8.24 -10.00 -22.55
CA GLY A 78 7.20 -8.97 -22.55
C GLY A 78 5.95 -9.25 -23.40
N ILE A 79 5.86 -10.41 -24.06
CA ILE A 79 4.66 -10.78 -24.83
C ILE A 79 3.43 -10.95 -23.92
N LEU A 80 3.62 -11.49 -22.73
CA LEU A 80 2.58 -11.67 -21.73
C LEU A 80 1.94 -10.34 -21.37
N THR A 81 2.77 -9.34 -21.12
CA THR A 81 2.37 -7.97 -20.82
C THR A 81 1.63 -7.31 -21.99
N LYS A 82 2.09 -7.51 -23.23
CA LYS A 82 1.34 -7.03 -24.41
C LYS A 82 -0.03 -7.69 -24.53
N PHE A 83 -0.16 -8.97 -24.18
CA PHE A 83 -1.46 -9.64 -24.17
C PHE A 83 -2.35 -9.16 -23.02
N ALA A 84 -1.78 -8.89 -21.84
CA ALA A 84 -2.51 -8.31 -20.72
C ALA A 84 -3.08 -6.93 -21.07
N GLY A 85 -2.25 -6.03 -21.63
CA GLY A 85 -2.70 -4.72 -22.11
C GLY A 85 -3.82 -4.81 -23.15
N ARG A 86 -3.74 -5.80 -24.07
CA ARG A 86 -4.81 -6.06 -25.05
C ARG A 86 -6.05 -6.71 -24.45
N ALA A 87 -5.94 -7.36 -23.30
CA ALA A 87 -7.07 -7.85 -22.54
C ALA A 87 -7.78 -6.76 -21.71
N CYS A 88 -7.29 -5.51 -21.74
CA CYS A 88 -7.59 -4.48 -20.74
C CYS A 88 -7.48 -5.06 -19.32
N GLY A 89 -6.36 -5.73 -19.08
CA GLY A 89 -6.05 -6.43 -17.85
C GLY A 89 -4.62 -6.15 -17.41
N ASP A 90 -4.34 -6.59 -16.20
CA ASP A 90 -3.10 -6.35 -15.49
C ASP A 90 -2.56 -7.68 -14.97
N ILE A 91 -1.24 -7.82 -14.89
CA ILE A 91 -0.57 -8.99 -14.32
C ILE A 91 0.35 -8.53 -13.20
N ASN A 92 0.50 -9.36 -12.18
CA ASN A 92 1.44 -9.16 -11.09
C ASN A 92 1.88 -10.52 -10.55
N ALA A 93 2.82 -10.52 -9.62
CA ALA A 93 3.14 -11.68 -8.82
C ALA A 93 3.60 -11.23 -7.43
N CYS A 94 3.55 -12.15 -6.47
CA CYS A 94 4.20 -11.97 -5.19
C CYS A 94 4.77 -13.30 -4.68
N THR A 95 5.92 -13.21 -4.03
CA THR A 95 6.57 -14.33 -3.36
C THR A 95 6.52 -14.12 -1.85
N ASP A 96 5.66 -14.86 -1.18
CA ASP A 96 5.64 -14.98 0.27
C ASP A 96 6.57 -16.13 0.72
N VAL A 97 6.64 -16.38 2.02
CA VAL A 97 7.52 -17.41 2.58
C VAL A 97 7.07 -18.83 2.20
N ASP A 98 5.75 -19.04 2.08
CA ASP A 98 5.11 -20.35 1.90
C ASP A 98 4.46 -20.56 0.52
N TYR A 99 4.31 -19.50 -0.26
CA TYR A 99 3.76 -19.57 -1.62
C TYR A 99 4.29 -18.48 -2.53
N THR A 100 4.21 -18.75 -3.84
CA THR A 100 4.30 -17.76 -4.90
C THR A 100 2.92 -17.64 -5.54
N SER A 101 2.39 -16.42 -5.63
CA SER A 101 1.11 -16.10 -6.26
C SER A 101 1.39 -15.37 -7.57
N TYR A 102 0.85 -15.88 -8.67
CA TYR A 102 0.89 -15.19 -9.97
C TYR A 102 -0.50 -14.67 -10.27
N GLU A 103 -0.65 -13.35 -10.29
CA GLU A 103 -1.93 -12.66 -10.28
C GLU A 103 -2.24 -12.07 -11.66
N LEU A 104 -3.49 -12.22 -12.08
CA LEU A 104 -4.01 -11.56 -13.26
C LEU A 104 -5.36 -10.93 -12.94
N SER A 105 -5.65 -9.80 -13.58
CA SER A 105 -6.99 -9.23 -13.58
C SER A 105 -7.37 -8.78 -14.98
N ALA A 106 -8.66 -8.69 -15.25
CA ALA A 106 -9.16 -8.06 -16.48
C ALA A 106 -10.53 -7.42 -16.23
N ALA A 107 -10.80 -6.36 -16.99
CA ALA A 107 -12.06 -5.63 -16.93
C ALA A 107 -13.27 -6.41 -17.51
N GLU A 108 -13.01 -7.51 -18.24
CA GLU A 108 -14.06 -8.31 -18.91
C GLU A 108 -13.71 -9.82 -18.99
N GLU A 109 -14.75 -10.67 -19.06
CA GLU A 109 -14.66 -12.14 -18.97
C GLU A 109 -13.90 -12.81 -20.12
N ASP A 110 -14.19 -12.44 -21.36
CA ASP A 110 -13.50 -12.96 -22.53
C ASP A 110 -12.01 -12.58 -22.53
N GLY A 111 -11.66 -11.42 -22.00
CA GLY A 111 -10.31 -10.89 -21.88
C GLY A 111 -9.52 -11.70 -20.86
N PHE A 112 -10.13 -11.88 -19.69
CA PHE A 112 -9.64 -12.76 -18.65
C PHE A 112 -9.39 -14.19 -19.17
N LEU A 113 -10.40 -14.82 -19.80
CA LEU A 113 -10.32 -16.20 -20.28
C LEU A 113 -9.34 -16.39 -21.45
N ARG A 114 -9.05 -15.33 -22.25
CA ARG A 114 -8.01 -15.37 -23.28
C ARG A 114 -6.61 -15.26 -22.70
N LEU A 115 -6.43 -14.43 -21.66
CA LEU A 115 -5.14 -14.21 -21.01
C LEU A 115 -4.73 -15.40 -20.13
N LEU A 116 -5.69 -16.02 -19.45
CA LEU A 116 -5.49 -17.12 -18.51
C LEU A 116 -4.60 -18.27 -19.02
N PRO A 117 -4.82 -18.87 -20.22
CA PRO A 117 -3.95 -19.93 -20.72
C PRO A 117 -2.56 -19.45 -21.16
N VAL A 118 -2.40 -18.17 -21.50
CA VAL A 118 -1.07 -17.58 -21.77
C VAL A 118 -0.28 -17.49 -20.47
N PHE A 119 -0.93 -17.02 -19.41
CA PHE A 119 -0.32 -16.87 -18.09
C PHE A 119 0.05 -18.23 -17.50
N ALA A 120 -0.82 -19.22 -17.62
CA ALA A 120 -0.53 -20.60 -17.24
C ALA A 120 0.71 -21.17 -17.96
N ASP A 121 0.90 -20.88 -19.26
CA ASP A 121 2.06 -21.35 -20.02
C ASP A 121 3.37 -20.70 -19.53
N HIS A 122 3.34 -19.43 -19.12
CA HIS A 122 4.49 -18.74 -18.51
C HIS A 122 4.90 -19.36 -17.18
N ILE A 123 3.92 -19.79 -16.37
CA ILE A 123 4.16 -20.40 -15.06
C ILE A 123 4.62 -21.86 -15.20
N LEU A 124 3.93 -22.65 -16.05
CA LEU A 124 4.16 -24.10 -16.18
C LEU A 124 5.27 -24.46 -17.16
N SER A 125 5.55 -23.62 -18.15
CA SER A 125 6.55 -23.86 -19.19
C SER A 125 7.37 -22.60 -19.53
N PRO A 126 7.99 -21.93 -18.53
CA PRO A 126 8.88 -20.80 -18.77
C PRO A 126 10.12 -21.21 -19.56
N ILE A 127 10.75 -20.26 -20.26
CA ILE A 127 12.01 -20.52 -20.98
C ILE A 127 13.18 -20.74 -20.02
N LEU A 128 13.28 -19.91 -18.97
CA LEU A 128 14.40 -19.92 -18.00
C LEU A 128 15.78 -19.87 -18.70
N SER A 129 16.02 -18.83 -19.52
CA SER A 129 17.25 -18.68 -20.28
C SER A 129 18.40 -18.07 -19.47
N ASP A 130 19.64 -18.35 -19.87
CA ASP A 130 20.84 -17.73 -19.29
C ASP A 130 20.86 -16.21 -19.46
N GLU A 131 20.31 -15.72 -20.57
CA GLU A 131 20.24 -14.30 -20.87
C GLU A 131 19.20 -13.59 -20.00
N ALA A 132 18.04 -14.21 -19.77
CA ALA A 132 17.03 -13.76 -18.81
C ALA A 132 17.63 -13.66 -17.39
N PHE A 133 18.28 -14.73 -16.94
CA PHE A 133 18.98 -14.76 -15.65
C PHE A 133 20.03 -13.64 -15.53
N CYS A 134 20.82 -13.45 -16.58
CA CYS A 134 21.86 -12.44 -16.60
C CYS A 134 21.33 -11.01 -16.43
N THR A 135 20.18 -10.66 -17.00
CA THR A 135 19.65 -9.28 -16.89
C THR A 135 18.81 -9.08 -15.65
N GLU A 136 17.95 -10.04 -15.31
CA GLU A 136 16.91 -9.89 -14.30
C GLU A 136 17.39 -10.19 -12.88
N VAL A 137 18.29 -11.18 -12.73
CA VAL A 137 18.64 -11.70 -11.40
C VAL A 137 19.91 -11.04 -10.88
N TYR A 138 21.03 -11.37 -11.51
CA TYR A 138 22.35 -10.91 -11.08
C TYR A 138 23.38 -10.97 -12.21
N HIS A 139 24.13 -9.88 -12.35
CA HIS A 139 25.33 -9.81 -13.17
C HIS A 139 26.31 -8.76 -12.63
N ILE A 140 27.50 -8.76 -13.19
CA ILE A 140 28.48 -7.70 -13.04
C ILE A 140 28.56 -6.97 -14.37
N ASN A 141 28.36 -5.66 -14.36
CA ASN A 141 28.35 -4.84 -15.57
C ASN A 141 29.79 -4.57 -16.08
N GLY A 142 29.89 -3.84 -17.20
CA GLY A 142 31.17 -3.43 -17.80
C GLY A 142 32.04 -2.52 -16.94
N MET A 143 31.50 -1.96 -15.86
CA MET A 143 32.19 -1.10 -14.91
C MET A 143 32.62 -1.84 -13.64
N GLY A 144 32.34 -3.13 -13.54
CA GLY A 144 32.66 -3.96 -12.37
C GLY A 144 31.66 -3.80 -11.22
N GLU A 145 30.52 -3.17 -11.47
CA GLU A 145 29.46 -2.97 -10.47
C GLU A 145 28.49 -4.15 -10.52
N GLU A 146 27.91 -4.49 -9.37
CA GLU A 146 26.89 -5.53 -9.26
C GLU A 146 25.53 -4.95 -9.66
N SER A 147 24.73 -5.72 -10.39
CA SER A 147 23.47 -5.26 -10.97
C SER A 147 22.52 -6.44 -11.24
N GLY A 148 21.26 -6.12 -11.52
CA GLY A 148 20.18 -7.08 -11.73
C GLY A 148 18.94 -6.57 -11.00
N VAL A 149 17.75 -6.79 -11.55
CA VAL A 149 16.50 -6.28 -10.96
C VAL A 149 16.32 -6.86 -9.54
N VAL A 150 16.38 -8.19 -9.40
CA VAL A 150 16.24 -8.88 -8.11
C VAL A 150 17.40 -8.53 -7.17
N TYR A 151 18.64 -8.50 -7.66
CA TYR A 151 19.79 -8.13 -6.82
C TYR A 151 19.66 -6.71 -6.25
N SER A 152 19.22 -5.75 -7.06
CA SER A 152 19.01 -4.36 -6.62
C SER A 152 17.86 -4.24 -5.61
N GLU A 153 16.80 -5.03 -5.78
CA GLU A 153 15.71 -5.11 -4.80
C GLU A 153 16.20 -5.65 -3.45
N MET A 154 17.02 -6.70 -3.46
CA MET A 154 17.52 -7.34 -2.24
C MET A 154 18.70 -6.62 -1.58
N GLN A 155 19.27 -5.59 -2.22
CA GLN A 155 20.53 -4.96 -1.78
C GLN A 155 20.43 -4.33 -0.38
N ASN A 156 19.29 -3.69 -0.06
CA ASN A 156 19.07 -3.00 1.21
C ASN A 156 18.61 -3.94 2.34
N THR A 157 18.28 -5.21 2.04
CA THR A 157 17.70 -6.14 3.03
C THR A 157 18.65 -6.51 4.17
N GLN A 158 19.95 -6.26 4.02
CA GLN A 158 20.95 -6.51 5.06
C GLN A 158 21.27 -5.27 5.92
N SER A 159 20.64 -4.12 5.63
CA SER A 159 20.90 -2.85 6.32
C SER A 159 19.65 -2.11 6.76
N SER A 160 18.47 -2.45 6.22
CA SER A 160 17.19 -1.89 6.65
C SER A 160 16.77 -2.43 8.02
N GLU A 161 16.10 -1.62 8.84
CA GLU A 161 15.67 -1.98 10.20
C GLU A 161 14.76 -3.21 10.22
N THR A 162 13.74 -3.21 9.35
CA THR A 162 12.72 -4.26 9.32
C THR A 162 13.31 -5.59 8.84
N ASP A 163 14.13 -5.56 7.79
CA ASP A 163 14.65 -6.79 7.19
C ASP A 163 15.68 -7.48 8.08
N VAL A 164 16.64 -6.75 8.68
CA VAL A 164 17.63 -7.36 9.58
C VAL A 164 16.99 -7.93 10.84
N MET A 165 15.91 -7.29 11.31
CA MET A 165 15.16 -7.75 12.46
C MET A 165 14.37 -9.02 12.13
N PHE A 166 13.64 -9.05 11.01
CA PHE A 166 12.89 -10.23 10.58
C PHE A 166 13.78 -11.40 10.20
N ASP A 167 14.95 -11.17 9.59
CA ASP A 167 15.92 -12.22 9.31
C ASP A 167 16.47 -12.84 10.61
N CYS A 168 16.85 -12.00 11.58
CA CYS A 168 17.28 -12.48 12.89
C CYS A 168 16.16 -13.22 13.63
N MET A 169 14.91 -12.76 13.50
CA MET A 169 13.75 -13.39 14.10
C MET A 169 13.52 -14.79 13.52
N ARG A 170 13.43 -14.93 12.18
CA ARG A 170 13.22 -16.23 11.53
C ARG A 170 14.30 -17.24 11.87
N THR A 171 15.57 -16.83 11.80
CA THR A 171 16.72 -17.70 12.05
C THR A 171 16.88 -18.10 13.51
N SER A 172 16.23 -17.38 14.43
CA SER A 172 16.16 -17.71 15.85
C SER A 172 14.89 -18.49 16.23
N GLN A 173 13.79 -18.26 15.52
CA GLN A 173 12.46 -18.85 15.79
C GLN A 173 12.29 -20.24 15.17
N TYR A 174 12.89 -20.49 14.02
CA TYR A 174 12.72 -21.72 13.25
C TYR A 174 14.04 -22.51 13.17
N PRO A 175 13.99 -23.85 13.12
CA PRO A 175 15.19 -24.65 12.89
C PRO A 175 15.61 -24.59 11.42
N VAL A 176 16.91 -24.77 11.15
CA VAL A 176 17.49 -24.82 9.79
C VAL A 176 16.85 -25.89 8.87
N THR A 177 16.16 -26.88 9.43
CA THR A 177 15.41 -27.89 8.69
C THR A 177 14.05 -27.41 8.17
N SER A 178 13.62 -26.20 8.53
CA SER A 178 12.34 -25.60 8.13
C SER A 178 12.56 -24.59 7.01
N GLY A 179 11.68 -24.57 6.00
CA GLY A 179 11.69 -23.52 5.00
C GLY A 179 11.53 -22.10 5.56
N TYR A 180 10.78 -21.94 6.66
CA TYR A 180 10.62 -20.65 7.35
C TYR A 180 11.92 -20.04 7.91
N TYR A 181 13.01 -20.81 7.98
CA TYR A 181 14.32 -20.32 8.39
C TYR A 181 14.94 -19.37 7.35
N TYR A 182 14.64 -19.60 6.06
CA TYR A 182 15.36 -19.00 4.95
C TYR A 182 14.69 -17.74 4.40
N GLU A 183 15.50 -16.86 3.79
CA GLU A 183 15.07 -15.68 3.05
C GLU A 183 14.72 -16.06 1.60
N THR A 184 13.43 -15.99 1.26
CA THR A 184 12.90 -16.41 -0.06
C THR A 184 13.33 -15.47 -1.19
N GLY A 185 13.60 -14.19 -0.86
CA GLY A 185 14.20 -13.22 -1.79
C GLY A 185 15.68 -13.50 -2.07
N GLY A 186 16.35 -14.17 -1.13
CA GLY A 186 17.78 -14.48 -1.14
C GLY A 186 18.67 -13.32 -0.67
N HIS A 187 19.73 -13.64 0.07
CA HIS A 187 20.69 -12.61 0.46
C HIS A 187 21.54 -12.16 -0.74
N PRO A 188 21.96 -10.88 -0.81
CA PRO A 188 22.90 -10.42 -1.83
C PRO A 188 24.18 -11.26 -1.93
N SER A 189 24.67 -11.83 -0.83
CA SER A 189 25.83 -12.74 -0.81
C SER A 189 25.57 -14.11 -1.46
N GLU A 190 24.32 -14.58 -1.41
CA GLU A 190 23.89 -15.87 -1.93
C GLU A 190 23.36 -15.77 -3.36
N LEU A 191 22.68 -14.68 -3.73
CA LEU A 191 22.31 -14.37 -5.12
C LEU A 191 23.53 -14.40 -6.06
N ARG A 192 24.71 -14.00 -5.57
CA ARG A 192 25.99 -14.08 -6.29
C ARG A 192 26.42 -15.51 -6.66
N LYS A 193 25.90 -16.52 -5.94
CA LYS A 193 26.20 -17.94 -6.10
C LYS A 193 25.10 -18.70 -6.83
N LEU A 194 23.93 -18.09 -7.00
CA LEU A 194 22.80 -18.69 -7.69
C LEU A 194 23.11 -18.93 -9.17
N SER A 195 22.60 -20.03 -9.72
CA SER A 195 22.69 -20.36 -11.15
C SER A 195 21.32 -20.62 -11.74
N ILE A 196 21.19 -20.43 -13.06
CA ILE A 196 19.96 -20.73 -13.78
C ILE A 196 19.62 -22.23 -13.75
N GLU A 197 20.60 -23.12 -13.64
CA GLU A 197 20.38 -24.55 -13.44
C GLU A 197 19.65 -24.83 -12.13
N LYS A 198 20.04 -24.16 -11.04
CA LYS A 198 19.38 -24.30 -9.74
C LYS A 198 17.93 -23.82 -9.79
N ILE A 199 17.66 -22.75 -10.54
CA ILE A 199 16.30 -22.27 -10.82
C ILE A 199 15.49 -23.28 -11.64
N ARG A 200 16.08 -23.88 -12.68
CA ARG A 200 15.40 -24.93 -13.48
C ARG A 200 15.09 -26.17 -12.65
N GLU A 201 15.98 -26.55 -11.74
CA GLU A 201 15.75 -27.63 -10.78
C GLU A 201 14.60 -27.27 -9.83
N TYR A 202 14.61 -26.05 -9.27
CA TYR A 202 13.57 -25.56 -8.36
C TYR A 202 12.20 -25.49 -9.05
N HIS A 203 12.13 -24.99 -10.28
CA HIS A 203 10.90 -24.97 -11.09
C HIS A 203 10.36 -26.40 -11.29
N LYS A 204 11.22 -27.34 -11.69
CA LYS A 204 10.83 -28.74 -11.88
C LYS A 204 10.31 -29.39 -10.60
N GLU A 205 10.84 -29.00 -9.44
CA GLU A 205 10.44 -29.52 -8.14
C GLU A 205 9.12 -28.93 -7.64
N MET A 206 8.96 -27.61 -7.72
CA MET A 206 7.82 -26.91 -7.10
C MET A 206 6.65 -26.67 -8.06
N TYR A 207 6.89 -26.50 -9.36
CA TYR A 207 5.88 -26.08 -10.35
C TYR A 207 5.24 -27.29 -11.06
N VAL A 208 4.94 -28.32 -10.26
CA VAL A 208 4.18 -29.48 -10.73
C VAL A 208 2.67 -29.20 -10.65
N PRO A 209 1.83 -29.75 -11.54
CA PRO A 209 0.42 -29.39 -11.62
C PRO A 209 -0.35 -29.61 -10.31
N SER A 210 -0.01 -30.66 -9.56
CA SER A 210 -0.61 -30.95 -8.25
C SER A 210 -0.36 -29.91 -7.16
N ASN A 211 0.64 -29.03 -7.36
CA ASN A 211 1.04 -27.99 -6.43
C ASN A 211 0.50 -26.61 -6.81
N ILE A 212 -0.34 -26.54 -7.85
CA ILE A 212 -0.84 -25.28 -8.41
C ILE A 212 -2.37 -25.27 -8.29
N CYS A 213 -2.89 -24.18 -7.73
CA CYS A 213 -4.32 -23.87 -7.69
C CYS A 213 -4.59 -22.57 -8.43
N LEU A 214 -5.51 -22.61 -9.39
CA LEU A 214 -6.08 -21.41 -9.98
C LEU A 214 -7.27 -20.94 -9.12
N ILE A 215 -7.13 -19.81 -8.45
CA ILE A 215 -8.20 -19.15 -7.71
C ILE A 215 -8.78 -18.04 -8.58
N VAL A 216 -10.10 -17.96 -8.74
CA VAL A 216 -10.77 -16.90 -9.52
C VAL A 216 -11.90 -16.27 -8.72
N THR A 217 -11.91 -14.93 -8.65
CA THR A 217 -12.96 -14.15 -8.02
C THR A 217 -13.57 -13.14 -8.99
N GLY A 218 -14.87 -12.87 -8.83
CA GLY A 218 -15.63 -11.93 -9.65
C GLY A 218 -16.75 -12.59 -10.47
N CYS A 219 -17.40 -11.80 -11.33
CA CYS A 219 -18.56 -12.23 -12.10
C CYS A 219 -18.21 -13.09 -13.32
N ILE A 220 -17.75 -14.32 -13.12
CA ILE A 220 -17.38 -15.27 -14.19
C ILE A 220 -18.41 -16.39 -14.39
N ASN A 221 -18.56 -16.86 -15.64
CA ASN A 221 -19.27 -18.10 -15.92
C ASN A 221 -18.37 -19.32 -15.61
N GLU A 222 -18.71 -20.07 -14.56
CA GLU A 222 -17.93 -21.23 -14.10
C GLU A 222 -17.77 -22.32 -15.18
N SER A 223 -18.78 -22.55 -16.03
CA SER A 223 -18.66 -23.54 -17.11
C SER A 223 -17.61 -23.14 -18.16
N ARG A 224 -17.51 -21.83 -18.44
CA ARG A 224 -16.49 -21.28 -19.35
C ARG A 224 -15.10 -21.30 -18.70
N LEU A 225 -15.02 -20.98 -17.41
CA LEU A 225 -13.79 -21.08 -16.63
C LEU A 225 -13.25 -22.51 -16.63
N LEU A 226 -14.08 -23.50 -16.28
CA LEU A 226 -13.68 -24.91 -16.25
C LEU A 226 -13.29 -25.41 -17.65
N SER A 227 -14.02 -25.00 -18.70
CA SER A 227 -13.61 -25.33 -20.07
C SER A 227 -12.25 -24.74 -20.44
N CYS A 228 -11.93 -23.52 -19.98
CA CYS A 228 -10.61 -22.91 -20.18
C CYS A 228 -9.53 -23.65 -19.39
N ALA A 229 -9.81 -23.99 -18.13
CA ALA A 229 -8.91 -24.78 -17.28
C ALA A 229 -8.65 -26.18 -17.86
N SER A 230 -9.64 -26.83 -18.48
CA SER A 230 -9.45 -28.10 -19.20
C SER A 230 -8.51 -27.94 -20.39
N GLY A 231 -8.53 -26.78 -21.05
CA GLY A 231 -7.54 -26.41 -22.07
C GLY A 231 -6.12 -26.33 -21.51
N ILE A 232 -5.94 -25.77 -20.31
CA ILE A 232 -4.65 -25.72 -19.61
C ILE A 232 -4.18 -27.14 -19.24
N VAL A 233 -5.07 -27.97 -18.70
CA VAL A 233 -4.76 -29.39 -18.40
C VAL A 233 -4.32 -30.14 -19.65
N LYS A 234 -4.95 -29.89 -20.79
CA LYS A 234 -4.55 -30.49 -22.06
C LYS A 234 -3.12 -30.10 -22.45
N GLU A 235 -2.73 -28.85 -22.25
CA GLU A 235 -1.36 -28.37 -22.53
C GLU A 235 -0.34 -28.94 -21.52
N ILE A 236 -0.70 -29.04 -20.24
CA ILE A 236 0.08 -29.72 -19.19
C ILE A 236 0.42 -31.15 -19.62
N LEU A 237 -0.61 -31.92 -20.02
CA LEU A 237 -0.46 -33.30 -20.46
C LEU A 237 0.36 -33.39 -21.76
N ALA A 238 0.11 -32.49 -22.72
CA ALA A 238 0.84 -32.47 -24.00
C ALA A 238 2.33 -32.15 -23.84
N ASN A 239 2.69 -31.31 -22.86
CA ASN A 239 4.07 -30.98 -22.53
C ASN A 239 4.75 -32.02 -21.62
N GLY A 240 4.02 -33.06 -21.18
CA GLY A 240 4.55 -34.10 -20.29
C GLY A 240 4.86 -33.60 -18.89
N ILE A 241 4.18 -32.53 -18.45
CA ILE A 241 4.34 -31.97 -17.10
C ILE A 241 3.51 -32.85 -16.17
N ILE A 242 4.20 -33.68 -15.40
CA ILE A 242 3.58 -34.63 -14.48
C ILE A 242 4.09 -34.36 -13.06
N THR A 243 3.23 -34.62 -12.07
CA THR A 243 3.68 -34.73 -10.68
C THR A 243 4.35 -36.09 -10.49
N PRO A 244 5.65 -36.15 -10.14
CA PRO A 244 6.30 -37.42 -9.85
C PRO A 244 5.63 -38.15 -8.68
N PRO A 245 5.52 -39.49 -8.68
CA PRO A 245 4.98 -40.23 -7.54
C PRO A 245 5.77 -40.07 -6.24
N THR A 246 7.04 -39.67 -6.34
CA THR A 246 7.93 -39.38 -5.21
C THR A 246 7.90 -37.92 -4.77
N TRP A 247 7.08 -37.09 -5.42
CA TRP A 247 7.00 -35.67 -5.09
C TRP A 247 6.37 -35.48 -3.71
N THR A 248 7.01 -34.62 -2.93
CA THR A 248 6.62 -34.30 -1.57
C THR A 248 6.00 -32.93 -1.57
N ARG A 249 4.79 -32.81 -1.02
CA ARG A 249 4.11 -31.51 -0.96
C ARG A 249 4.80 -30.60 0.06
N PRO A 250 5.18 -29.37 -0.31
CA PRO A 250 5.69 -28.37 0.63
C PRO A 250 4.77 -28.19 1.83
N TRP A 251 5.34 -27.95 3.01
CA TRP A 251 4.61 -27.63 4.26
C TRP A 251 3.67 -28.70 4.85
N CYS A 252 3.31 -29.74 4.10
CA CYS A 252 2.37 -30.79 4.55
C CYS A 252 3.05 -32.12 4.93
N SER A 253 4.31 -32.30 4.53
CA SER A 253 4.94 -33.63 4.49
C SER A 253 6.07 -33.82 5.50
N THR A 254 6.49 -32.75 6.18
CA THR A 254 7.63 -32.74 7.09
C THR A 254 7.17 -32.58 8.55
N ASN A 255 7.67 -33.46 9.42
CA ASN A 255 7.50 -33.32 10.87
C ASN A 255 8.70 -32.53 11.41
N VAL A 256 8.58 -31.20 11.41
CA VAL A 256 9.58 -30.31 12.00
C VAL A 256 9.18 -30.00 13.45
N ASP A 257 10.14 -30.07 14.37
CA ASP A 257 9.94 -29.59 15.73
C ASP A 257 10.16 -28.07 15.78
N TYR A 258 9.08 -27.35 16.03
CA TYR A 258 9.07 -25.88 16.11
C TYR A 258 9.13 -25.38 17.55
N THR A 259 9.48 -26.23 18.52
CA THR A 259 9.59 -25.80 19.92
C THR A 259 10.76 -24.84 20.10
N ILE A 260 10.49 -23.65 20.67
CA ILE A 260 11.55 -22.74 21.14
C ILE A 260 12.00 -23.25 22.52
N PRO A 261 13.24 -23.76 22.67
CA PRO A 261 13.64 -24.51 23.86
C PRO A 261 13.82 -23.64 25.11
N GLU A 262 14.24 -22.40 24.95
CA GLU A 262 14.45 -21.40 26.00
C GLU A 262 14.17 -20.00 25.44
N PRO A 263 13.89 -18.99 26.28
CA PRO A 263 13.75 -17.61 25.80
C PRO A 263 15.06 -17.13 25.15
N ILE A 264 14.96 -16.57 23.93
CA ILE A 264 16.11 -16.08 23.17
C ILE A 264 16.04 -14.56 23.12
N LEU A 265 17.16 -13.88 23.37
CA LEU A 265 17.31 -12.44 23.15
C LEU A 265 18.49 -12.19 22.20
N LYS A 266 18.24 -11.43 21.13
CA LYS A 266 19.24 -11.01 20.15
C LYS A 266 19.18 -9.50 19.95
N THR A 267 20.32 -8.94 19.56
CA THR A 267 20.42 -7.53 19.17
C THR A 267 21.06 -7.47 17.80
N VAL A 268 20.47 -6.67 16.91
CA VAL A 268 20.96 -6.40 15.56
C VAL A 268 21.14 -4.90 15.37
N LYS A 269 21.95 -4.53 14.38
CA LYS A 269 22.15 -3.14 13.98
C LYS A 269 21.58 -2.91 12.58
N PHE A 270 21.11 -1.70 12.31
CA PHE A 270 20.67 -1.25 10.99
C PHE A 270 21.25 0.13 10.67
N SER A 271 21.28 0.49 9.39
CA SER A 271 21.87 1.77 8.94
C SER A 271 20.90 2.94 9.16
N SER A 272 21.35 3.97 9.89
CA SER A 272 20.53 5.14 10.21
C SER A 272 21.43 6.33 10.58
N GLU A 273 21.02 7.54 10.18
CA GLU A 273 21.62 8.79 10.66
C GLU A 273 21.05 9.22 12.01
N ASP A 274 19.77 8.94 12.26
CA ASP A 274 19.15 9.08 13.58
C ASP A 274 19.56 7.89 14.46
N GLU A 275 20.29 8.16 15.54
CA GLU A 275 20.75 7.16 16.51
C GLU A 275 19.94 7.17 17.82
N TYR A 276 18.74 7.75 17.84
CA TYR A 276 17.95 7.96 19.07
C TYR A 276 16.83 6.94 19.27
N THR A 277 16.37 6.29 18.20
CA THR A 277 15.25 5.33 18.24
C THR A 277 15.59 4.01 17.57
N GLY A 278 15.04 2.92 18.11
CA GLY A 278 15.12 1.58 17.52
C GLY A 278 13.82 0.82 17.69
N SER A 279 13.84 -0.50 17.46
CA SER A 279 12.65 -1.34 17.52
C SER A 279 12.85 -2.60 18.35
N VAL A 280 11.76 -3.13 18.91
CA VAL A 280 11.76 -4.39 19.67
C VAL A 280 10.66 -5.30 19.13
N SER A 281 11.01 -6.52 18.75
CA SER A 281 10.06 -7.54 18.33
C SER A 281 10.17 -8.78 19.20
N LEU A 282 9.03 -9.33 19.62
CA LEU A 282 8.91 -10.61 20.30
C LEU A 282 8.10 -11.56 19.42
N ALA A 283 8.48 -12.83 19.32
CA ALA A 283 7.73 -13.84 18.58
C ALA A 283 7.55 -15.16 19.36
N TRP A 284 6.38 -15.77 19.20
CA TRP A 284 6.02 -17.09 19.69
C TRP A 284 5.55 -17.98 18.54
N ASN A 285 5.81 -19.29 18.65
CA ASN A 285 5.20 -20.29 17.77
C ASN A 285 3.82 -20.69 18.32
N GLY A 286 2.77 -20.44 17.54
CA GLY A 286 1.37 -20.74 17.87
C GLY A 286 0.88 -22.10 17.35
N PRO A 287 -0.44 -22.30 17.22
CA PRO A 287 -1.00 -23.49 16.58
C PRO A 287 -0.82 -23.48 15.05
N SER A 288 -1.17 -24.60 14.39
CA SER A 288 -1.25 -24.65 12.93
C SER A 288 -2.32 -23.67 12.39
N ALA A 289 -2.07 -23.02 11.26
CA ALA A 289 -3.08 -22.20 10.57
C ALA A 289 -4.37 -22.96 10.21
N LEU A 290 -4.33 -24.30 10.14
CA LEU A 290 -5.52 -25.14 9.95
C LEU A 290 -6.37 -25.29 11.23
N ASP A 291 -5.83 -25.03 12.42
CA ASP A 291 -6.60 -24.86 13.66
C ASP A 291 -7.19 -23.44 13.71
N ALA A 292 -8.00 -23.14 12.70
CA ALA A 292 -8.52 -21.79 12.44
C ALA A 292 -9.32 -21.23 13.63
N TYR A 293 -9.96 -22.09 14.43
CA TYR A 293 -10.67 -21.65 15.64
C TYR A 293 -9.73 -21.14 16.72
N THR A 294 -8.66 -21.89 17.05
CA THR A 294 -7.69 -21.44 18.05
C THR A 294 -6.89 -20.23 17.54
N VAL A 295 -6.52 -20.20 16.26
CA VAL A 295 -5.87 -19.03 15.64
C VAL A 295 -6.77 -17.80 15.73
N PHE A 296 -8.05 -17.92 15.37
CA PHE A 296 -9.01 -16.81 15.45
C PHE A 296 -9.17 -16.29 16.89
N ALA A 297 -9.12 -17.17 17.89
CA ALA A 297 -9.12 -16.78 19.30
C ALA A 297 -7.83 -16.05 19.69
N ILE A 298 -6.66 -16.49 19.20
CA ILE A 298 -5.38 -15.82 19.46
C ILE A 298 -5.36 -14.43 18.82
N GLU A 299 -5.74 -14.31 17.55
CA GLU A 299 -5.86 -13.02 16.86
C GLU A 299 -6.77 -12.08 17.64
N THR A 300 -7.96 -12.54 18.03
CA THR A 300 -8.91 -11.73 18.81
C THR A 300 -8.31 -11.26 20.14
N LEU A 301 -7.58 -12.13 20.85
CA LEU A 301 -6.91 -11.75 22.09
C LEU A 301 -5.76 -10.75 21.85
N CYS A 302 -4.92 -11.01 20.85
CA CYS A 302 -3.80 -10.16 20.44
C CYS A 302 -4.26 -8.74 20.10
N GLU A 303 -5.29 -8.63 19.25
CA GLU A 303 -5.88 -7.36 18.88
C GLU A 303 -6.52 -6.69 20.10
N PHE A 304 -7.32 -7.40 20.91
CA PHE A 304 -7.89 -6.84 22.14
C PHE A 304 -6.82 -6.27 23.10
N LEU A 305 -5.66 -6.93 23.19
CA LEU A 305 -4.55 -6.54 24.06
C LEU A 305 -3.78 -5.31 23.54
N SER A 306 -3.78 -5.06 22.23
CA SER A 306 -2.93 -4.02 21.61
C SER A 306 -3.67 -2.95 20.83
N GLU A 307 -4.77 -3.28 20.16
CA GLU A 307 -5.55 -2.34 19.37
C GLU A 307 -6.32 -1.34 20.25
N SER A 308 -6.13 -0.07 19.90
CA SER A 308 -6.70 1.13 20.52
C SER A 308 -5.99 1.69 21.75
N ALA A 309 -6.28 2.97 22.01
CA ALA A 309 -5.76 3.70 23.14
C ALA A 309 -6.09 3.04 24.48
N VAL A 310 -7.20 2.31 24.61
CA VAL A 310 -7.62 1.69 25.89
C VAL A 310 -7.15 0.25 26.05
N SER A 311 -6.37 -0.27 25.11
CA SER A 311 -5.81 -1.61 25.21
C SER A 311 -4.77 -1.69 26.33
N PRO A 312 -4.59 -2.86 26.98
CA PRO A 312 -3.55 -3.05 27.99
C PRO A 312 -2.15 -2.62 27.54
N PHE A 313 -1.75 -2.93 26.30
CA PHE A 313 -0.47 -2.50 25.77
C PHE A 313 -0.45 -1.00 25.46
N GLY A 314 -1.50 -0.46 24.85
CA GLY A 314 -1.65 0.98 24.60
C GLY A 314 -1.51 1.80 25.89
N GLN A 315 -2.27 1.45 26.92
CA GLN A 315 -2.24 2.11 28.23
C GLN A 315 -0.90 1.98 28.97
N THR A 316 -0.14 0.90 28.72
CA THR A 316 1.12 0.63 29.44
C THR A 316 2.33 1.25 28.74
N PHE A 317 2.32 1.31 27.41
CA PHE A 317 3.49 1.64 26.61
C PHE A 317 3.36 2.91 25.76
N VAL A 318 2.15 3.32 25.37
CA VAL A 318 1.94 4.40 24.38
C VAL A 318 1.18 5.59 24.97
N GLU A 319 0.06 5.34 25.65
CA GLU A 319 -0.89 6.38 26.08
C GLU A 319 -0.55 7.00 27.45
N ILE A 320 0.75 7.05 27.76
CA ILE A 320 1.33 7.64 28.97
C ILE A 320 2.05 8.95 28.63
N GLU A 321 2.33 9.80 29.63
CA GLU A 321 3.00 11.09 29.43
C GLU A 321 4.39 10.92 28.77
N ASP A 322 5.10 9.86 29.14
CA ASP A 322 6.45 9.54 28.69
C ASP A 322 6.49 8.14 28.03
N PRO A 323 6.02 8.00 26.77
CA PRO A 323 5.81 6.72 26.11
C PRO A 323 7.10 5.89 25.93
N PHE A 324 6.96 4.57 25.93
CA PHE A 324 8.06 3.63 25.63
C PHE A 324 8.26 3.41 24.13
N CYS A 325 7.24 3.67 23.32
CA CYS A 325 7.22 3.47 21.87
C CYS A 325 6.12 4.37 21.25
N SER A 326 6.20 4.67 19.97
CA SER A 326 5.10 5.37 19.27
C SER A 326 3.94 4.42 19.00
N PHE A 327 4.23 3.16 18.72
CA PHE A 327 3.27 2.16 18.32
C PHE A 327 3.60 0.77 18.88
N VAL A 328 2.56 0.02 19.25
CA VAL A 328 2.66 -1.37 19.70
C VAL A 328 1.50 -2.18 19.11
N TYR A 329 1.81 -3.31 18.48
CA TYR A 329 0.79 -4.18 17.92
C TYR A 329 1.20 -5.64 17.91
N PHE A 330 0.20 -6.50 17.92
CA PHE A 330 0.39 -7.90 17.60
C PHE A 330 0.11 -8.17 16.12
N TYR A 331 0.85 -9.11 15.55
CA TYR A 331 0.61 -9.63 14.21
C TYR A 331 0.69 -11.15 14.22
N VAL A 332 -0.24 -11.82 13.53
CA VAL A 332 -0.25 -13.28 13.41
C VAL A 332 -0.01 -13.68 11.96
N SER A 333 1.17 -14.24 11.68
CA SER A 333 1.47 -14.82 10.38
C SER A 333 0.91 -16.24 10.30
N LEU A 334 -0.06 -16.47 9.42
CA LEU A 334 -0.73 -17.76 9.24
C LEU A 334 0.21 -18.76 8.57
N ARG A 335 0.77 -19.67 9.38
CA ARG A 335 1.74 -20.69 8.97
C ARG A 335 1.48 -22.01 9.70
N VAL A 336 2.30 -23.03 9.46
CA VAL A 336 2.26 -24.29 10.22
C VAL A 336 3.60 -24.51 10.93
N PRO A 337 3.74 -24.09 12.21
CA PRO A 337 2.80 -23.33 13.04
C PRO A 337 2.76 -21.83 12.67
N CYS A 338 1.70 -21.14 13.09
CA CYS A 338 1.61 -19.68 12.93
C CYS A 338 2.66 -18.98 13.81
N SER A 339 3.14 -17.82 13.35
CA SER A 339 4.02 -16.94 14.14
C SER A 339 3.17 -15.85 14.77
N ILE A 340 3.17 -15.75 16.09
CA ILE A 340 2.52 -14.66 16.83
C ILE A 340 3.62 -13.68 17.17
N GLN A 341 3.54 -12.45 16.68
CA GLN A 341 4.56 -11.42 16.89
C GLN A 341 3.99 -10.23 17.62
N LEU A 342 4.78 -9.62 18.49
CA LEU A 342 4.51 -8.35 19.17
C LEU A 342 5.63 -7.39 18.77
N PHE A 343 5.28 -6.26 18.17
CA PHE A 343 6.22 -5.27 17.68
C PHE A 343 6.06 -3.95 18.42
N PHE A 344 7.18 -3.36 18.80
CA PHE A 344 7.31 -2.01 19.35
C PHE A 344 8.17 -1.18 18.40
N ASP A 345 7.58 -0.12 17.86
CA ASP A 345 8.25 0.78 16.92
C ASP A 345 8.72 2.06 17.63
N SER A 346 9.77 2.68 17.07
CA SER A 346 10.26 4.00 17.49
C SER A 346 10.49 4.10 19.00
N VAL A 347 11.17 3.09 19.54
CA VAL A 347 11.53 2.95 20.94
C VAL A 347 12.75 3.83 21.23
N PRO A 348 12.66 4.82 22.13
CA PRO A 348 13.83 5.60 22.55
C PRO A 348 14.92 4.69 23.13
N LEU A 349 16.17 4.87 22.70
CA LEU A 349 17.26 3.97 23.09
C LEU A 349 17.50 3.92 24.61
N GLU A 350 17.22 5.00 25.33
CA GLU A 350 17.32 5.04 26.79
C GLU A 350 16.28 4.14 27.49
N LYS A 351 15.20 3.76 26.80
CA LYS A 351 14.11 2.89 27.31
C LYS A 351 14.10 1.49 26.71
N ILE A 352 14.91 1.23 25.68
CA ILE A 352 14.84 -0.02 24.91
C ILE A 352 15.22 -1.25 25.74
N ASN A 353 16.20 -1.10 26.64
CA ASN A 353 16.70 -2.19 27.46
C ASN A 353 15.67 -2.58 28.53
N GLY A 354 15.24 -3.85 28.51
CA GLY A 354 14.26 -4.39 29.46
C GLY A 354 12.80 -4.14 29.07
N LEU A 355 12.53 -3.52 27.92
CA LEU A 355 11.18 -3.34 27.39
C LEU A 355 10.49 -4.70 27.17
N GLU A 356 11.23 -5.69 26.68
CA GLU A 356 10.75 -7.06 26.49
C GLU A 356 10.30 -7.71 27.80
N GLN A 357 11.04 -7.47 28.88
CA GLN A 357 10.68 -8.00 30.20
C GLN A 357 9.43 -7.33 30.75
N ARG A 358 9.21 -6.04 30.47
CA ARG A 358 7.98 -5.33 30.83
C ARG A 358 6.79 -5.88 30.05
N ALA A 359 6.94 -6.13 28.76
CA ALA A 359 5.92 -6.74 27.92
C ALA A 359 5.53 -8.15 28.41
N LEU A 360 6.52 -9.01 28.65
CA LEU A 360 6.31 -10.36 29.17
C LEU A 360 5.67 -10.33 30.57
N ARG A 361 6.06 -9.38 31.41
CA ARG A 361 5.46 -9.19 32.74
C ARG A 361 3.99 -8.79 32.63
N LEU A 362 3.64 -7.85 31.74
CA LEU A 362 2.25 -7.46 31.51
C LEU A 362 1.38 -8.67 31.14
N LEU A 363 1.85 -9.51 30.21
CA LEU A 363 1.16 -10.74 29.82
C LEU A 363 1.02 -11.72 31.01
N ALA A 364 2.09 -11.93 31.78
CA ALA A 364 2.09 -12.85 32.92
C ALA A 364 1.20 -12.37 34.10
N GLU A 365 1.14 -11.06 34.33
CA GLU A 365 0.39 -10.43 35.42
C GLU A 365 -1.07 -10.14 35.05
N THR A 366 -1.45 -10.24 33.77
CA THR A 366 -2.85 -10.15 33.35
C THR A 366 -3.66 -11.30 33.96
N LYS A 367 -4.41 -10.97 35.02
CA LYS A 367 -5.32 -11.90 35.74
C LYS A 367 -6.79 -11.63 35.50
N GLN A 368 -7.11 -10.55 34.80
CA GLN A 368 -8.47 -10.13 34.51
C GLN A 368 -8.59 -9.70 33.04
N ILE A 369 -9.73 -10.00 32.44
CA ILE A 369 -10.12 -9.53 31.10
C ILE A 369 -11.40 -8.72 31.26
N ASP A 370 -11.43 -7.48 30.74
CA ASP A 370 -12.65 -6.69 30.68
C ASP A 370 -13.65 -7.37 29.73
N MET A 371 -14.51 -8.23 30.29
CA MET A 371 -15.45 -9.04 29.52
C MET A 371 -16.56 -8.21 28.86
N ASN A 372 -16.81 -6.97 29.32
CA ASN A 372 -17.74 -6.08 28.63
C ASN A 372 -17.08 -5.56 27.36
N ARG A 373 -15.84 -5.05 27.45
CA ARG A 373 -15.06 -4.64 26.28
C ARG A 373 -14.84 -5.81 25.31
N MET A 374 -14.56 -7.01 25.81
CA MET A 374 -14.37 -8.20 24.95
C MET A 374 -15.63 -8.54 24.15
N LYS A 375 -16.82 -8.42 24.75
CA LYS A 375 -18.09 -8.64 24.04
C LYS A 375 -18.33 -7.59 22.97
N ASP A 376 -18.10 -6.32 23.30
CA ASP A 376 -18.21 -5.22 22.35
C ASP A 376 -17.20 -5.40 21.20
N TYR A 377 -15.98 -5.81 21.53
CA TYR A 377 -14.91 -6.10 20.55
C TYR A 377 -15.27 -7.24 19.60
N LEU A 378 -15.76 -8.38 20.12
CA LEU A 378 -16.19 -9.52 19.29
C LEU A 378 -17.30 -9.12 18.30
N LYS A 379 -18.26 -8.31 18.77
CA LYS A 379 -19.30 -7.73 17.92
C LYS A 379 -18.69 -6.85 16.83
N THR A 380 -17.81 -5.92 17.17
CA THR A 380 -17.14 -5.03 16.21
C THR A 380 -16.32 -5.83 15.20
N ARG A 381 -15.55 -6.84 15.63
CA ARG A 381 -14.80 -7.75 14.76
C ARG A 381 -15.70 -8.51 13.79
N ARG A 382 -16.87 -8.98 14.25
CA ARG A 382 -17.87 -9.62 13.38
C ARG A 382 -18.36 -8.64 12.31
N ASP A 383 -18.68 -7.43 12.73
CA ASP A 383 -19.21 -6.38 11.86
C ASP A 383 -18.14 -5.89 10.85
N GLN A 384 -16.86 -5.84 11.24
CA GLN A 384 -15.71 -5.60 10.36
C GLN A 384 -15.52 -6.72 9.34
N TYR A 385 -15.64 -7.99 9.75
CA TYR A 385 -15.57 -9.12 8.82
C TYR A 385 -16.70 -9.09 7.78
N LEU A 386 -17.94 -8.80 8.20
CA LEU A 386 -19.08 -8.60 7.30
C LEU A 386 -18.88 -7.41 6.36
N THR A 387 -18.29 -6.32 6.87
CA THR A 387 -17.90 -5.16 6.05
C THR A 387 -16.89 -5.55 4.98
N ASN A 388 -15.87 -6.33 5.31
CA ASN A 388 -14.87 -6.81 4.35
C ASN A 388 -15.49 -7.75 3.31
N LEU A 389 -16.47 -8.56 3.69
CA LEU A 389 -17.27 -9.36 2.75
C LEU A 389 -18.10 -8.51 1.78
N GLU A 390 -18.57 -7.31 2.17
CA GLU A 390 -19.28 -6.40 1.26
C GLU A 390 -18.32 -5.58 0.39
N ALA A 391 -17.22 -5.09 0.95
CA ALA A 391 -16.32 -4.13 0.31
C ALA A 391 -15.16 -4.76 -0.46
N PHE A 392 -14.59 -5.85 0.06
CA PHE A 392 -13.36 -6.49 -0.44
C PHE A 392 -13.49 -8.02 -0.52
N PRO A 393 -14.60 -8.58 -1.05
CA PRO A 393 -14.82 -10.02 -1.03
C PRO A 393 -13.72 -10.79 -1.76
N SER A 394 -13.24 -10.28 -2.90
CA SER A 394 -12.20 -10.93 -3.70
C SER A 394 -10.93 -11.16 -2.88
N SER A 395 -10.34 -10.12 -2.28
CA SER A 395 -9.12 -10.23 -1.46
C SER A 395 -9.28 -11.18 -0.28
N LEU A 396 -10.45 -11.16 0.39
CA LEU A 396 -10.75 -12.06 1.50
C LEU A 396 -10.78 -13.53 1.06
N PHE A 397 -11.50 -13.85 -0.02
CA PHE A 397 -11.59 -15.22 -0.51
C PHE A 397 -10.27 -15.72 -1.09
N MET A 398 -9.50 -14.86 -1.74
CA MET A 398 -8.15 -15.18 -2.21
C MET A 398 -7.27 -15.65 -1.05
N LYS A 399 -7.22 -14.90 0.07
CA LYS A 399 -6.45 -15.29 1.26
C LYS A 399 -6.89 -16.66 1.83
N ILE A 400 -8.19 -16.90 1.95
CA ILE A 400 -8.73 -18.17 2.48
C ILE A 400 -8.38 -19.35 1.56
N LEU A 401 -8.53 -19.18 0.24
CA LEU A 401 -8.29 -20.24 -0.74
C LEU A 401 -6.79 -20.51 -0.94
N THR A 402 -5.94 -19.49 -0.82
CA THR A 402 -4.47 -19.66 -0.71
C THR A 402 -4.13 -20.53 0.49
N LEU A 403 -4.66 -20.23 1.68
CA LEU A 403 -4.38 -21.01 2.88
C LEU A 403 -4.82 -22.49 2.75
N ASP A 404 -6.02 -22.73 2.20
CA ASP A 404 -6.51 -24.09 1.91
C ASP A 404 -5.61 -24.81 0.89
N HIS A 405 -5.10 -24.10 -0.12
CA HIS A 405 -4.21 -24.68 -1.11
C HIS A 405 -2.79 -24.94 -0.59
N VAL A 406 -2.24 -24.07 0.25
CA VAL A 406 -0.87 -24.25 0.77
C VAL A 406 -0.86 -25.35 1.84
N TYR A 407 -1.78 -25.30 2.81
CA TYR A 407 -1.75 -26.19 3.98
C TYR A 407 -2.86 -27.25 3.99
N GLY A 408 -4.05 -26.91 3.49
CA GLY A 408 -5.25 -27.75 3.58
C GLY A 408 -5.18 -29.03 2.75
N SER A 409 -6.09 -29.96 2.99
CA SER A 409 -6.22 -31.21 2.25
C SER A 409 -6.50 -30.96 0.77
N ARG A 410 -5.85 -31.73 -0.11
CA ARG A 410 -6.12 -31.69 -1.56
C ARG A 410 -7.55 -32.06 -1.94
N GLU A 411 -8.29 -32.74 -1.07
CA GLU A 411 -9.72 -33.03 -1.25
C GLU A 411 -10.63 -31.92 -0.69
N GLY A 412 -10.08 -30.74 -0.33
CA GLY A 412 -10.84 -29.58 0.13
C GLY A 412 -11.52 -29.77 1.48
N LYS A 413 -11.00 -30.67 2.33
CA LYS A 413 -11.62 -31.03 3.62
C LYS A 413 -11.47 -29.95 4.69
N ASP A 414 -10.47 -29.07 4.56
CA ASP A 414 -10.17 -28.02 5.53
C ASP A 414 -10.85 -26.69 5.18
N LEU A 415 -11.14 -26.45 3.89
CA LEU A 415 -11.87 -25.28 3.40
C LEU A 415 -13.16 -24.94 4.19
N PRO A 416 -14.03 -25.90 4.54
CA PRO A 416 -15.22 -25.59 5.34
C PRO A 416 -14.89 -24.99 6.71
N ASN A 417 -13.77 -25.38 7.33
CA ASN A 417 -13.33 -24.82 8.60
C ASN A 417 -12.74 -23.42 8.42
N LEU A 418 -11.99 -23.18 7.34
CA LEU A 418 -11.41 -21.86 7.06
C LEU A 418 -12.48 -20.79 6.74
N LEU A 419 -13.68 -21.20 6.30
CA LEU A 419 -14.82 -20.32 6.01
C LEU A 419 -15.70 -19.99 7.23
N LYS A 420 -15.40 -20.54 8.42
CA LYS A 420 -16.26 -20.45 9.62
C LYS A 420 -15.97 -19.27 10.54
N MET A 421 -15.29 -18.21 10.07
CA MET A 421 -14.93 -17.06 10.91
C MET A 421 -16.12 -16.45 11.66
N LEU A 422 -17.30 -16.34 11.03
CA LEU A 422 -18.53 -15.89 11.70
C LEU A 422 -19.02 -16.85 12.79
N GLU A 423 -18.89 -18.16 12.57
CA GLU A 423 -19.24 -19.18 13.55
C GLU A 423 -18.24 -19.17 14.72
N TYR A 424 -16.95 -19.01 14.45
CA TYR A 424 -15.91 -18.88 15.45
C TYR A 424 -16.13 -17.65 16.32
N ASN A 425 -16.41 -16.50 15.72
CA ASN A 425 -16.77 -15.30 16.46
C ASN A 425 -17.96 -15.55 17.42
N ARG A 426 -19.05 -16.16 16.91
CA ARG A 426 -20.20 -16.54 17.73
C ARG A 426 -19.85 -17.50 18.87
N LEU A 427 -18.94 -18.45 18.65
CA LEU A 427 -18.47 -19.36 19.70
C LEU A 427 -17.62 -18.65 20.75
N LEU A 428 -16.80 -17.68 20.35
CA LEU A 428 -16.02 -16.86 21.28
C LEU A 428 -16.89 -15.91 22.12
N GLU A 429 -18.07 -15.51 21.63
CA GLU A 429 -19.05 -14.77 22.44
C GLU A 429 -19.54 -15.59 23.66
N GLU A 430 -19.44 -16.93 23.61
CA GLU A 430 -19.80 -17.83 24.70
C GLU A 430 -18.65 -18.05 25.71
N TRP A 431 -17.43 -17.56 25.42
CA TRP A 431 -16.28 -17.73 26.30
C TRP A 431 -16.41 -16.94 27.59
N GLU A 432 -15.97 -17.56 28.68
CA GLU A 432 -15.78 -16.90 29.96
C GLU A 432 -14.35 -16.36 30.09
N GLU A 433 -14.12 -15.44 31.02
CA GLU A 433 -12.79 -14.87 31.31
C GLU A 433 -11.71 -15.94 31.50
N LYS A 434 -12.05 -17.06 32.15
CA LYS A 434 -11.13 -18.18 32.39
C LYS A 434 -10.61 -18.82 31.10
N ASP A 435 -11.38 -18.78 30.02
CA ASP A 435 -11.01 -19.37 28.72
C ASP A 435 -9.96 -18.50 28.03
N TRP A 436 -10.16 -17.17 28.06
CA TRP A 436 -9.19 -16.18 27.60
C TRP A 436 -7.88 -16.24 28.40
N LEU A 437 -7.96 -16.28 29.72
CA LEU A 437 -6.78 -16.39 30.59
C LEU A 437 -6.03 -17.71 30.37
N LYS A 438 -6.75 -18.79 30.07
CA LYS A 438 -6.14 -20.08 29.71
C LYS A 438 -5.42 -20.00 28.36
N LEU A 439 -6.01 -19.32 27.37
CA LEU A 439 -5.41 -19.10 26.06
C LEU A 439 -4.13 -18.26 26.18
N LEU A 440 -4.20 -17.13 26.89
CA LEU A 440 -3.06 -16.25 27.19
C LEU A 440 -1.93 -17.03 27.87
N LYS A 441 -2.26 -17.79 28.91
CA LYS A 441 -1.28 -18.57 29.66
C LYS A 441 -0.58 -19.58 28.77
N LYS A 442 -1.34 -20.36 27.98
CA LYS A 442 -0.79 -21.43 27.14
C LYS A 442 0.16 -20.91 26.07
N TRP A 443 -0.22 -19.85 25.36
CA TRP A 443 0.50 -19.43 24.15
C TRP A 443 1.55 -18.35 24.36
N PHE A 444 1.47 -17.60 25.47
CA PHE A 444 2.37 -16.47 25.74
C PHE A 444 3.19 -16.66 27.02
N VAL A 445 2.57 -17.12 28.12
CA VAL A 445 3.23 -17.17 29.45
C VAL A 445 4.01 -18.47 29.65
N GLU A 446 3.45 -19.61 29.24
CA GLU A 446 4.09 -20.92 29.35
C GLU A 446 5.01 -21.23 28.16
N ASN A 447 4.90 -20.46 27.08
CA ASN A 447 5.66 -20.66 25.85
C ASN A 447 6.88 -19.73 25.83
N ASN A 448 8.00 -20.23 25.33
CA ASN A 448 9.20 -19.39 25.16
C ASN A 448 9.05 -18.48 23.94
N SER A 449 9.63 -17.29 24.02
CA SER A 449 9.67 -16.32 22.93
C SER A 449 11.09 -16.11 22.41
N VAL A 450 11.18 -15.66 21.16
CA VAL A 450 12.37 -15.00 20.62
C VAL A 450 12.14 -13.50 20.70
N THR A 451 13.14 -12.76 21.18
CA THR A 451 13.16 -11.31 21.19
C THR A 451 14.32 -10.82 20.32
N VAL A 452 14.04 -9.86 19.43
CA VAL A 452 15.05 -9.16 18.64
C VAL A 452 14.95 -7.65 18.93
N ILE A 453 16.07 -7.05 19.31
CA ILE A 453 16.23 -5.60 19.47
C ILE A 453 17.01 -5.07 18.26
N ALA A 454 16.44 -4.13 17.52
CA ALA A 454 17.08 -3.47 16.40
C ALA A 454 17.59 -2.09 16.82
N LEU A 455 18.89 -1.83 16.64
CA LEU A 455 19.55 -0.58 17.02
C LEU A 455 20.05 0.18 15.78
N PRO A 456 19.85 1.50 15.70
CA PRO A 456 20.42 2.32 14.64
C PRO A 456 21.95 2.38 14.73
N SER A 457 22.62 2.58 13.59
CA SER A 457 24.07 2.77 13.54
C SER A 457 24.49 3.54 12.30
N PHE A 458 24.96 4.77 12.48
CA PHE A 458 25.56 5.57 11.40
C PHE A 458 26.91 4.97 10.96
N GLU A 459 27.66 4.44 11.91
CA GLU A 459 28.91 3.70 11.65
C GLU A 459 28.71 2.55 10.66
N MET A 460 27.58 1.83 10.74
CA MET A 460 27.25 0.75 9.81
C MET A 460 27.10 1.26 8.37
N ALA A 461 26.45 2.42 8.17
CA ALA A 461 26.29 3.03 6.85
C ALA A 461 27.65 3.41 6.23
N GLU A 462 28.54 4.03 7.02
CA GLU A 462 29.89 4.38 6.57
C GLU A 462 30.74 3.14 6.26
N ASN A 463 30.61 2.07 7.06
CA ASN A 463 31.31 0.81 6.82
C ASN A 463 30.83 0.14 5.52
N ILE A 464 29.52 0.06 5.29
CA ILE A 464 28.95 -0.51 4.05
C ILE A 464 29.45 0.26 2.82
N LYS A 465 29.42 1.60 2.86
CA LYS A 465 29.95 2.46 1.78
C LYS A 465 31.42 2.14 1.49
N LYS A 466 32.23 2.01 2.53
CA LYS A 466 33.66 1.69 2.40
C LYS A 466 33.88 0.28 1.83
N GLU A 467 33.18 -0.71 2.36
CA GLU A 467 33.27 -2.12 1.91
C GLU A 467 32.87 -2.26 0.45
N ASN A 468 31.78 -1.61 0.04
CA ASN A 468 31.32 -1.58 -1.36
C ASN A 468 32.38 -0.97 -2.29
N ALA A 469 33.01 0.15 -1.88
CA ALA A 469 34.08 0.79 -2.65
C ALA A 469 35.34 -0.09 -2.75
N GLU A 470 35.74 -0.73 -1.64
CA GLU A 470 36.88 -1.65 -1.61
C GLU A 470 36.63 -2.89 -2.48
N GLN A 471 35.44 -3.48 -2.40
CA GLN A 471 35.04 -4.64 -3.20
C GLN A 471 35.01 -4.29 -4.70
N LEU A 472 34.46 -3.12 -5.06
CA LEU A 472 34.46 -2.63 -6.44
C LEU A 472 35.89 -2.46 -6.98
N ASN A 473 36.77 -1.81 -6.21
CA ASN A 473 38.16 -1.59 -6.61
C ASN A 473 38.93 -2.91 -6.76
N LYS A 474 38.79 -3.83 -5.79
CA LYS A 474 39.39 -5.16 -5.86
C LYS A 474 38.93 -5.93 -7.10
N ARG A 475 37.64 -5.85 -7.42
CA ARG A 475 37.06 -6.51 -8.59
C ARG A 475 37.57 -5.91 -9.90
N ARG A 476 37.63 -4.58 -10.01
CA ARG A 476 38.21 -3.87 -11.17
C ARG A 476 39.67 -4.26 -11.39
N CYS A 477 40.46 -4.31 -10.33
CA CYS A 477 41.85 -4.77 -10.38
C CYS A 477 41.98 -6.23 -10.83
N LEU A 478 41.12 -7.12 -10.34
CA LEU A 478 41.13 -8.55 -10.68
C LEU A 478 40.75 -8.79 -12.15
N LEU A 479 39.71 -8.10 -12.64
CA LEU A 479 39.19 -8.28 -14.00
C LEU A 479 40.07 -7.60 -15.05
N GLY A 480 40.64 -6.44 -14.71
CA GLY A 480 41.31 -5.54 -15.65
C GLY A 480 40.39 -5.08 -16.80
N ALA A 481 40.92 -4.26 -17.71
CA ALA A 481 40.15 -3.73 -18.83
C ALA A 481 39.52 -4.84 -19.70
N SER A 482 40.28 -5.90 -19.99
CA SER A 482 39.78 -7.01 -20.84
C SER A 482 38.67 -7.84 -20.19
N GLY A 483 38.69 -8.02 -18.87
CA GLY A 483 37.64 -8.75 -18.16
C GLY A 483 36.35 -7.93 -18.10
N LEU A 484 36.49 -6.63 -17.84
CA LEU A 484 35.38 -5.67 -17.85
C LEU A 484 34.71 -5.58 -19.24
N GLU A 485 35.51 -5.53 -20.31
CA GLU A 485 35.00 -5.51 -21.69
C GLU A 485 34.21 -6.79 -22.04
N LYS A 486 34.68 -7.96 -21.59
CA LYS A 486 33.95 -9.24 -21.78
C LYS A 486 32.62 -9.26 -21.04
N LEU A 487 32.56 -8.70 -19.83
CA LEU A 487 31.31 -8.59 -19.07
C LEU A 487 30.32 -7.64 -19.76
N ALA A 488 30.80 -6.49 -20.23
CA ALA A 488 30.00 -5.58 -21.06
C ALA A 488 29.45 -6.27 -22.31
N GLU A 489 30.27 -7.04 -23.03
CA GLU A 489 29.84 -7.76 -24.23
C GLU A 489 28.81 -8.86 -23.92
N LYS A 490 29.02 -9.63 -22.84
CA LYS A 490 28.04 -10.64 -22.38
C LYS A 490 26.71 -9.99 -22.06
N LEU A 491 26.71 -8.94 -21.25
CA LEU A 491 25.50 -8.22 -20.86
C LEU A 491 24.77 -7.64 -22.09
N LYS A 492 25.52 -7.03 -23.02
CA LYS A 492 24.96 -6.50 -24.27
C LYS A 492 24.26 -7.60 -25.07
N LYS A 493 24.88 -8.76 -25.25
CA LYS A 493 24.28 -9.90 -25.97
C LYS A 493 23.03 -10.43 -25.26
N SER A 494 23.04 -10.50 -23.93
CA SER A 494 21.87 -10.90 -23.15
C SER A 494 20.70 -9.93 -23.35
N LYS A 495 20.96 -8.63 -23.26
CA LYS A 495 19.97 -7.57 -23.54
C LYS A 495 19.43 -7.66 -24.96
N GLU A 496 20.30 -7.76 -25.96
CA GLU A 496 19.88 -7.91 -27.37
C GLU A 496 18.99 -9.13 -27.62
N LYS A 497 19.20 -10.23 -26.88
CA LYS A 497 18.34 -11.42 -26.96
C LYS A 497 17.00 -11.23 -26.26
N ASN A 498 17.01 -10.66 -25.05
CA ASN A 498 15.80 -10.43 -24.27
C ASN A 498 14.92 -9.33 -24.88
N GLU A 499 15.52 -8.33 -25.53
CA GLU A 499 14.84 -7.17 -26.13
C GLU A 499 14.55 -7.37 -27.63
N GLN A 500 14.55 -8.62 -28.11
CA GLN A 500 14.18 -8.91 -29.50
C GLN A 500 12.79 -8.36 -29.82
N LYS A 501 12.68 -7.64 -30.94
CA LYS A 501 11.41 -7.03 -31.36
C LYS A 501 10.32 -8.09 -31.46
N LEU A 502 9.23 -7.84 -30.74
CA LEU A 502 8.04 -8.68 -30.77
C LEU A 502 7.46 -8.77 -32.19
N SER A 503 7.03 -9.97 -32.56
CA SER A 503 6.34 -10.20 -33.82
C SER A 503 4.98 -9.49 -33.81
N VAL A 504 4.83 -8.48 -34.68
CA VAL A 504 3.57 -7.76 -34.91
C VAL A 504 2.41 -8.73 -35.16
N ASN A 505 2.66 -9.79 -35.94
CA ASN A 505 1.65 -10.80 -36.23
C ASN A 505 1.22 -11.56 -34.96
N LEU A 506 2.16 -11.86 -34.06
CA LEU A 506 1.85 -12.53 -32.79
C LEU A 506 1.03 -11.62 -31.86
N ILE A 507 1.40 -10.34 -31.74
CA ILE A 507 0.62 -9.38 -30.94
C ILE A 507 -0.79 -9.23 -31.52
N SER A 508 -0.89 -9.06 -32.85
CA SER A 508 -2.18 -8.85 -33.53
C SER A 508 -3.11 -10.07 -33.49
N SER A 509 -2.56 -11.28 -33.33
CA SER A 509 -3.38 -12.51 -33.25
C SER A 509 -4.16 -12.59 -31.93
N PHE A 510 -3.67 -11.92 -30.89
CA PHE A 510 -4.42 -11.73 -29.65
C PHE A 510 -5.36 -10.54 -29.84
N ARG A 511 -6.67 -10.78 -29.87
CA ARG A 511 -7.65 -9.70 -30.08
C ARG A 511 -7.62 -8.69 -28.93
N ILE A 512 -7.93 -7.43 -29.21
CA ILE A 512 -8.15 -6.44 -28.13
C ILE A 512 -9.52 -6.66 -27.51
N SER A 513 -9.65 -6.45 -26.20
CA SER A 513 -10.94 -6.41 -25.51
C SER A 513 -11.78 -5.24 -26.02
N ASP A 514 -13.09 -5.44 -26.08
CA ASP A 514 -14.02 -4.37 -26.42
C ASP A 514 -14.30 -3.54 -25.16
N PRO A 515 -13.96 -2.24 -25.12
CA PRO A 515 -14.27 -1.41 -23.96
C PRO A 515 -15.77 -1.34 -23.65
N GLU A 516 -16.66 -1.55 -24.64
CA GLU A 516 -18.11 -1.57 -24.43
C GLU A 516 -18.59 -2.81 -23.66
N SER A 517 -17.74 -3.84 -23.53
CA SER A 517 -18.03 -5.04 -22.74
C SER A 517 -17.69 -4.90 -21.25
N ILE A 518 -17.00 -3.83 -20.87
CA ILE A 518 -16.61 -3.55 -19.49
C ILE A 518 -17.85 -3.16 -18.68
N ARG A 519 -18.03 -3.81 -17.53
CA ARG A 519 -19.13 -3.50 -16.62
C ARG A 519 -18.70 -2.42 -15.65
N PHE A 520 -19.63 -1.55 -15.29
CA PHE A 520 -19.42 -0.51 -14.28
C PHE A 520 -20.52 -0.59 -13.24
N TYR A 521 -20.16 -0.51 -11.96
CA TYR A 521 -21.16 -0.38 -10.89
C TYR A 521 -21.57 1.07 -10.74
N SER A 522 -22.86 1.30 -10.50
CA SER A 522 -23.41 2.61 -10.13
C SER A 522 -24.23 2.48 -8.86
N SER A 523 -24.05 3.43 -7.94
CA SER A 523 -25.00 3.70 -6.86
C SER A 523 -26.28 4.37 -7.38
N THR A 524 -27.34 4.41 -6.57
CA THR A 524 -28.45 5.34 -6.78
C THR A 524 -28.22 6.59 -5.93
N THR A 525 -27.90 7.71 -6.56
CA THR A 525 -27.53 8.95 -5.85
C THR A 525 -28.76 9.83 -5.62
N ALA A 526 -28.83 10.43 -4.43
CA ALA A 526 -29.78 11.48 -4.09
C ALA A 526 -29.04 12.57 -3.30
N ARG A 527 -29.54 13.80 -3.30
CA ARG A 527 -28.88 14.90 -2.60
C ARG A 527 -29.84 16.00 -2.18
N THR A 528 -29.48 16.73 -1.14
CA THR A 528 -30.21 17.92 -0.72
C THR A 528 -30.05 19.06 -1.74
N ARG A 529 -30.93 20.06 -1.68
CA ARG A 529 -30.90 21.18 -2.64
C ARG A 529 -29.61 22.00 -2.55
N SER A 530 -29.01 22.09 -1.36
CA SER A 530 -27.71 22.78 -1.19
C SER A 530 -26.54 21.97 -1.76
N ALA A 531 -26.68 20.66 -1.92
CA ALA A 531 -25.71 19.80 -2.57
C ALA A 531 -25.83 19.75 -4.11
N GLY A 532 -26.93 20.25 -4.66
CA GLY A 532 -27.11 20.42 -6.10
C GLY A 532 -28.53 20.10 -6.55
N GLN A 533 -28.71 19.91 -7.87
CA GLN A 533 -30.01 19.57 -8.43
C GLN A 533 -30.47 18.18 -7.99
N PRO A 534 -31.73 17.99 -7.56
CA PRO A 534 -32.26 16.69 -7.17
C PRO A 534 -32.22 15.70 -8.34
N PHE A 535 -32.03 14.42 -8.03
CA PHE A 535 -32.08 13.34 -9.02
C PHE A 535 -33.51 12.81 -9.19
N ASP A 536 -33.83 12.31 -10.38
CA ASP A 536 -35.13 11.67 -10.64
C ASP A 536 -35.08 10.17 -10.31
N ASN A 537 -35.24 9.83 -9.02
CA ASN A 537 -35.30 8.44 -8.54
C ASN A 537 -36.05 8.31 -7.20
N GLU A 538 -36.28 7.05 -6.78
CA GLU A 538 -37.00 6.73 -5.55
C GLU A 538 -36.27 7.17 -4.27
N VAL A 539 -34.93 7.19 -4.29
CA VAL A 539 -34.11 7.60 -3.13
C VAL A 539 -34.22 9.11 -2.92
N GLN A 540 -34.20 9.91 -4.00
CA GLN A 540 -34.47 11.34 -3.92
C GLN A 540 -35.86 11.60 -3.36
N THR A 541 -36.87 10.89 -3.89
CA THR A 541 -38.25 11.01 -3.42
C THR A 541 -38.35 10.69 -1.93
N TYR A 542 -37.64 9.67 -1.46
CA TYR A 542 -37.62 9.29 -0.05
C TYR A 542 -36.96 10.35 0.84
N ILE A 543 -35.75 10.82 0.51
CA ILE A 543 -35.08 11.84 1.33
C ILE A 543 -35.83 13.17 1.32
N ASP A 544 -36.54 13.50 0.24
CA ASP A 544 -37.35 14.73 0.15
C ASP A 544 -38.56 14.70 1.10
N THR A 545 -38.94 13.53 1.64
CA THR A 545 -39.96 13.44 2.70
C THR A 545 -39.45 13.91 4.06
N ASP A 546 -38.13 13.96 4.25
CA ASP A 546 -37.48 14.40 5.48
C ASP A 546 -37.01 15.85 5.35
N VAL A 547 -37.85 16.78 5.83
CA VAL A 547 -37.60 18.21 5.67
C VAL A 547 -36.77 18.73 6.84
N SER A 548 -35.60 19.30 6.54
CA SER A 548 -34.82 20.13 7.48
C SER A 548 -34.94 21.61 7.10
N SER A 549 -35.11 22.49 8.10
CA SER A 549 -35.18 23.95 7.90
C SER A 549 -33.90 24.53 7.32
N GLU A 550 -32.75 23.93 7.62
CA GLU A 550 -31.43 24.50 7.29
C GLU A 550 -30.92 24.09 5.90
N ASN A 551 -31.52 23.06 5.28
CA ASN A 551 -31.10 22.49 3.99
C ASN A 551 -29.58 22.20 3.96
N PRO A 552 -29.08 21.27 4.78
CA PRO A 552 -27.66 20.95 4.90
C PRO A 552 -27.08 20.36 3.61
N PHE A 553 -25.78 20.56 3.32
CA PHE A 553 -25.15 19.93 2.16
C PHE A 553 -24.93 18.44 2.46
N ILE A 554 -25.77 17.59 1.88
CA ILE A 554 -25.68 16.14 2.03
C ILE A 554 -25.88 15.48 0.68
N GLN A 555 -24.96 14.59 0.33
CA GLN A 555 -25.15 13.62 -0.74
C GLN A 555 -25.32 12.22 -0.14
N PHE A 556 -26.29 11.49 -0.67
CA PHE A 556 -26.61 10.12 -0.33
C PHE A 556 -26.33 9.22 -1.54
N ASP A 557 -25.64 8.11 -1.32
CA ASP A 557 -25.46 7.06 -2.32
C ASP A 557 -26.05 5.75 -1.78
N HIS A 558 -27.16 5.34 -2.39
CA HIS A 558 -27.90 4.14 -2.01
C HIS A 558 -27.30 2.89 -2.61
N ILE A 559 -27.04 1.93 -1.71
CA ILE A 559 -26.54 0.58 -1.99
C ILE A 559 -27.22 -0.43 -1.05
N ASP A 560 -27.33 -1.69 -1.47
CA ASP A 560 -27.78 -2.77 -0.58
C ASP A 560 -26.63 -3.14 0.38
N SER A 561 -26.65 -2.57 1.58
CA SER A 561 -25.63 -2.79 2.62
C SER A 561 -26.27 -2.85 4.00
N SER A 562 -25.73 -3.71 4.86
CA SER A 562 -26.11 -3.77 6.28
C SER A 562 -25.50 -2.63 7.11
N PHE A 563 -24.55 -1.90 6.51
CA PHE A 563 -23.80 -0.83 7.14
C PHE A 563 -24.13 0.53 6.52
N VAL A 564 -23.74 1.58 7.24
CA VAL A 564 -23.81 2.96 6.77
C VAL A 564 -22.45 3.60 6.98
N GLN A 565 -21.89 4.17 5.91
CA GLN A 565 -20.68 4.99 5.96
C GLN A 565 -21.09 6.45 5.97
N LEU A 566 -20.62 7.17 6.96
CA LEU A 566 -20.83 8.60 7.16
C LEU A 566 -19.48 9.28 7.02
N ALA A 567 -19.36 10.23 6.11
CA ALA A 567 -18.16 11.06 6.00
C ALA A 567 -18.54 12.53 6.08
N THR A 568 -17.79 13.29 6.88
CA THR A 568 -17.80 14.76 6.83
C THR A 568 -16.48 15.28 6.33
N TYR A 569 -16.52 15.98 5.20
CA TYR A 569 -15.38 16.69 4.63
C TYR A 569 -15.47 18.18 5.02
N ILE A 570 -14.42 18.68 5.65
CA ILE A 570 -14.37 20.00 6.28
C ILE A 570 -13.34 20.85 5.54
N ASP A 571 -13.79 21.98 5.00
CA ASP A 571 -12.97 22.99 4.33
C ASP A 571 -12.03 23.67 5.33
N THR A 572 -10.72 23.60 5.07
CA THR A 572 -9.68 24.22 5.91
C THR A 572 -9.20 25.59 5.40
N SER A 573 -9.76 26.13 4.31
CA SER A 573 -9.33 27.41 3.71
C SER A 573 -9.43 28.59 4.66
N MET A 574 -10.46 28.61 5.51
CA MET A 574 -10.72 29.71 6.45
C MET A 574 -9.85 29.62 7.71
N ILE A 575 -9.14 28.52 7.92
CA ILE A 575 -8.20 28.37 9.04
C ILE A 575 -6.96 29.23 8.73
N PRO A 576 -6.59 30.18 9.60
CA PRO A 576 -5.39 30.99 9.44
C PRO A 576 -4.14 30.12 9.27
N SER A 577 -3.18 30.56 8.44
CA SER A 577 -1.93 29.81 8.19
C SER A 577 -1.17 29.50 9.48
N SER A 578 -1.21 30.39 10.47
CA SER A 578 -0.58 30.16 11.78
C SER A 578 -1.21 29.05 12.63
N LEU A 579 -2.40 28.55 12.29
CA LEU A 579 -3.08 27.46 13.01
C LEU A 579 -3.08 26.14 12.22
N LYS A 580 -2.95 26.18 10.89
CA LYS A 580 -2.92 24.98 10.04
C LYS A 580 -1.88 23.93 10.46
N PRO A 581 -0.65 24.30 10.89
CA PRO A 581 0.33 23.37 11.42
C PRO A 581 -0.15 22.47 12.56
N TYR A 582 -1.17 22.88 13.31
CA TYR A 582 -1.71 22.12 14.45
C TYR A 582 -2.81 21.12 14.05
N LEU A 583 -3.20 21.07 12.78
CA LEU A 583 -4.27 20.18 12.31
C LEU A 583 -3.90 18.71 12.44
N SER A 584 -2.64 18.34 12.21
CA SER A 584 -2.15 16.96 12.41
C SER A 584 -2.40 16.48 13.83
N VAL A 585 -2.05 17.32 14.81
CA VAL A 585 -2.29 17.06 16.23
C VAL A 585 -3.79 17.03 16.52
N PHE A 586 -4.58 17.96 15.97
CA PHE A 586 -6.03 17.97 16.16
C PHE A 586 -6.69 16.69 15.65
N ALA A 587 -6.36 16.25 14.43
CA ALA A 587 -6.95 15.07 13.81
C ALA A 587 -6.73 13.81 14.67
N LYS A 588 -5.47 13.55 15.07
CA LYS A 588 -5.14 12.40 15.92
C LYS A 588 -5.68 12.56 17.35
N TYR A 589 -5.72 13.79 17.87
CA TYR A 589 -6.21 14.06 19.22
C TYR A 589 -7.70 13.72 19.39
N ILE A 590 -8.56 14.15 18.45
CA ILE A 590 -10.00 14.01 18.63
C ILE A 590 -10.47 12.55 18.66
N GLU A 591 -9.72 11.62 18.05
CA GLU A 591 -10.03 10.18 18.06
C GLU A 591 -9.97 9.57 19.47
N ALA A 592 -9.14 10.15 20.36
CA ALA A 592 -8.89 9.64 21.69
C ALA A 592 -8.84 10.77 22.74
N ALA A 593 -9.80 11.69 22.70
CA ALA A 593 -9.90 12.81 23.64
C ALA A 593 -11.02 12.61 24.68
N PRO A 594 -10.90 13.22 25.88
CA PRO A 594 -12.06 13.36 26.76
C PRO A 594 -13.13 14.23 26.09
N ALA A 595 -14.41 14.00 26.38
CA ALA A 595 -15.51 14.70 25.70
C ALA A 595 -16.73 14.94 26.59
N LEU A 596 -17.47 16.03 26.33
CA LEU A 596 -18.72 16.38 27.02
C LEU A 596 -19.91 15.61 26.44
N LEU A 597 -20.07 14.33 26.82
CA LEU A 597 -21.10 13.44 26.26
C LEU A 597 -22.50 13.61 26.89
N SER A 598 -22.60 13.79 28.22
CA SER A 598 -23.88 13.73 28.96
C SER A 598 -24.07 14.83 30.01
N GLY A 599 -23.34 15.94 29.94
CA GLY A 599 -23.44 17.03 30.92
C GLY A 599 -22.27 18.00 30.84
N THR A 600 -21.98 18.67 31.97
CA THR A 600 -20.88 19.64 32.08
C THR A 600 -19.56 19.01 32.54
N ILE A 601 -19.58 17.75 32.99
CA ILE A 601 -18.38 17.03 33.41
C ILE A 601 -17.86 16.24 32.19
N PRO A 602 -16.59 16.45 31.78
CA PRO A 602 -15.99 15.67 30.70
C PRO A 602 -15.96 14.19 31.03
N THR A 603 -16.43 13.35 30.09
CA THR A 603 -16.20 11.92 30.11
C THR A 603 -14.71 11.67 29.84
N PRO A 604 -14.00 10.90 30.69
CA PRO A 604 -12.60 10.56 30.47
C PRO A 604 -12.38 9.88 29.11
N TYR A 605 -11.23 10.09 28.48
CA TYR A 605 -10.96 9.60 27.12
C TYR A 605 -11.16 8.08 26.98
N HIS A 606 -10.77 7.30 27.98
CA HIS A 606 -10.92 5.84 27.92
C HIS A 606 -12.39 5.40 27.83
N GLU A 607 -13.30 6.10 28.52
CA GLU A 607 -14.73 5.84 28.40
C GLU A 607 -15.31 6.36 27.08
N VAL A 608 -14.74 7.45 26.52
CA VAL A 608 -15.11 7.94 25.19
C VAL A 608 -14.75 6.90 24.13
N VAL A 609 -13.50 6.43 24.12
CA VAL A 609 -12.99 5.42 23.17
C VAL A 609 -13.76 4.12 23.29
N LYS A 610 -14.01 3.60 24.51
CA LYS A 610 -14.82 2.39 24.72
C LYS A 610 -16.24 2.53 24.13
N GLN A 611 -16.90 3.67 24.34
CA GLN A 611 -18.24 3.88 23.78
C GLN A 611 -18.22 4.03 22.26
N LEU A 612 -17.18 4.68 21.71
CA LEU A 612 -16.98 4.86 20.28
C LEU A 612 -16.75 3.50 19.58
N GLU A 613 -15.88 2.66 20.12
CA GLU A 613 -15.61 1.29 19.63
C GLU A 613 -16.85 0.40 19.69
N ARG A 614 -17.67 0.52 20.73
CA ARG A 614 -18.93 -0.24 20.87
C ARG A 614 -19.96 0.15 19.80
N ASP A 615 -20.02 1.43 19.48
CA ASP A 615 -21.07 1.99 18.64
C ASP A 615 -20.70 2.04 17.15
N THR A 616 -19.41 1.93 16.82
CA THR A 616 -18.86 2.04 15.45
C THR A 616 -18.16 0.76 14.99
N VAL A 617 -18.11 0.55 13.67
CA VAL A 617 -17.37 -0.54 13.02
C VAL A 617 -15.96 -0.10 12.65
N SER A 618 -15.83 1.15 12.20
CA SER A 618 -14.55 1.80 11.92
C SER A 618 -14.67 3.31 12.06
N LEU A 619 -13.57 3.96 12.46
CA LEU A 619 -13.36 5.40 12.48
C LEU A 619 -12.07 5.69 11.73
N ASN A 620 -12.05 6.78 10.97
CA ASN A 620 -10.84 7.36 10.43
C ASN A 620 -10.96 8.90 10.44
N VAL A 621 -10.04 9.59 11.12
CA VAL A 621 -9.87 11.03 11.00
C VAL A 621 -8.58 11.31 10.26
N SER A 622 -8.69 11.68 8.99
CA SER A 622 -7.54 11.93 8.14
C SER A 622 -7.52 13.34 7.58
N LEU A 623 -6.32 13.83 7.34
CA LEU A 623 -6.08 15.04 6.56
C LEU A 623 -5.59 14.56 5.21
N SER A 624 -6.12 15.11 4.13
CA SER A 624 -5.84 14.57 2.80
C SER A 624 -4.46 14.95 2.23
N PHE A 625 -3.45 15.17 3.08
CA PHE A 625 -2.05 15.36 2.64
C PHE A 625 -1.27 14.05 2.59
N ASP A 626 -1.80 12.99 3.22
CA ASP A 626 -1.11 11.70 3.47
C ASP A 626 -0.73 10.92 2.19
N THR A 627 -1.24 11.33 1.02
CA THR A 627 -0.89 10.73 -0.27
C THR A 627 0.30 11.46 -0.86
N SER A 628 1.37 10.74 -1.22
CA SER A 628 2.57 11.35 -1.80
C SER A 628 2.18 12.34 -2.90
N SER A 629 2.58 13.60 -2.75
CA SER A 629 2.18 14.67 -3.68
C SER A 629 2.63 14.38 -5.12
N CYS A 630 3.64 13.51 -5.25
CA CYS A 630 4.26 13.03 -6.49
C CYS A 630 3.75 11.65 -6.98
N GLY A 631 2.86 10.98 -6.24
CA GLY A 631 2.27 9.69 -6.62
C GLY A 631 1.23 9.80 -7.75
N TYR A 632 0.96 8.68 -8.45
CA TYR A 632 -0.02 8.65 -9.54
C TYR A 632 -1.43 8.87 -8.98
N ALA A 633 -1.92 10.10 -9.05
CA ALA A 633 -3.14 10.53 -8.35
C ALA A 633 -4.21 11.12 -9.28
N TYR A 634 -4.53 10.47 -10.41
CA TYR A 634 -5.63 10.95 -11.27
C TYR A 634 -6.98 11.04 -10.50
N TYR A 635 -7.18 10.35 -9.37
CA TYR A 635 -8.46 10.32 -8.66
C TYR A 635 -8.47 10.83 -7.21
N GLU A 636 -7.34 11.19 -6.62
CA GLU A 636 -7.28 11.60 -5.22
C GLU A 636 -7.40 13.12 -5.05
N THR A 637 -8.61 13.60 -4.81
CA THR A 637 -8.92 15.04 -4.92
C THR A 637 -9.38 15.72 -3.65
N LYS A 638 -8.85 15.32 -2.50
CA LYS A 638 -9.30 15.84 -1.19
C LYS A 638 -8.26 16.70 -0.47
N ARG A 639 -7.16 17.10 -1.13
CA ARG A 639 -5.86 17.51 -0.54
C ARG A 639 -5.83 18.65 0.51
N GLU A 640 -6.88 19.44 0.64
CA GLU A 640 -6.97 20.56 1.59
C GLU A 640 -8.14 20.42 2.58
N LEU A 641 -8.63 19.18 2.76
CA LEU A 641 -9.79 18.87 3.60
C LEU A 641 -9.38 18.00 4.80
N LEU A 642 -10.04 18.26 5.93
CA LEU A 642 -10.12 17.31 7.04
C LEU A 642 -11.34 16.40 6.81
N SER A 643 -11.16 15.09 6.91
CA SER A 643 -12.25 14.11 6.84
C SER A 643 -12.42 13.35 8.14
N ILE A 644 -13.67 13.22 8.58
CA ILE A 644 -14.07 12.27 9.63
C ILE A 644 -14.97 11.24 8.96
N GLU A 645 -14.48 10.01 8.82
CA GLU A 645 -15.23 8.89 8.23
C GLU A 645 -15.57 7.87 9.33
N ILE A 646 -16.86 7.63 9.55
CA ILE A 646 -17.38 6.65 10.49
C ILE A 646 -18.23 5.63 9.76
N LYS A 647 -17.99 4.34 10.03
CA LYS A 647 -18.88 3.25 9.62
C LYS A 647 -19.65 2.71 10.82
N VAL A 648 -20.95 2.52 10.66
CA VAL A 648 -21.85 1.97 11.68
C VAL A 648 -22.75 0.90 11.08
N THR A 649 -23.36 0.06 11.92
CA THR A 649 -24.53 -0.73 11.51
C THR A 649 -25.71 0.19 11.22
N ARG A 650 -26.66 -0.27 10.39
CA ARG A 650 -27.82 0.55 9.97
C ARG A 650 -28.63 1.12 11.13
N GLU A 651 -28.85 0.33 12.17
CA GLU A 651 -29.56 0.76 13.38
C GLU A 651 -28.79 1.82 14.20
N ASN A 652 -27.48 1.93 14.01
CA ASN A 652 -26.61 2.89 14.66
C ASN A 652 -26.39 4.16 13.82
N TYR A 653 -27.17 4.41 12.75
CA TYR A 653 -27.05 5.62 11.91
C TYR A 653 -27.00 6.92 12.74
N GLU A 654 -27.98 7.10 13.63
CA GLU A 654 -28.06 8.28 14.51
C GLU A 654 -26.87 8.37 15.47
N LYS A 655 -26.33 7.23 15.91
CA LYS A 655 -25.12 7.18 16.73
C LYS A 655 -23.87 7.57 15.94
N GLY A 656 -23.79 7.21 14.66
CA GLY A 656 -22.70 7.65 13.79
C GLY A 656 -22.67 9.18 13.66
N VAL A 657 -23.83 9.81 13.45
CA VAL A 657 -23.96 11.29 13.45
C VAL A 657 -23.62 11.89 14.82
N TYR A 658 -24.07 11.25 15.90
CA TYR A 658 -23.72 11.63 17.27
C TYR A 658 -22.19 11.63 17.49
N TRP A 659 -21.48 10.61 17.00
CA TRP A 659 -20.03 10.53 17.15
C TRP A 659 -19.29 11.57 16.34
N ILE A 660 -19.65 11.78 15.07
CA ILE A 660 -19.07 12.87 14.26
C ILE A 660 -19.22 14.21 14.98
N ARG A 661 -20.41 14.49 15.52
CA ARG A 661 -20.65 15.70 16.32
C ARG A 661 -19.74 15.79 17.53
N ASN A 662 -19.62 14.72 18.31
CA ASN A 662 -18.89 14.79 19.57
C ASN A 662 -17.38 14.87 19.36
N LEU A 663 -16.84 14.14 18.39
CA LEU A 663 -15.42 14.22 18.04
C LEU A 663 -15.04 15.63 17.57
N LEU A 664 -15.86 16.22 16.69
CA LEU A 664 -15.59 17.54 16.13
C LEU A 664 -15.86 18.69 17.12
N ALA A 665 -16.94 18.61 17.91
CA ALA A 665 -17.44 19.75 18.69
C ALA A 665 -17.31 19.60 20.22
N LYS A 666 -17.34 18.38 20.76
CA LYS A 666 -17.49 18.13 22.21
C LYS A 666 -16.25 17.59 22.91
N THR A 667 -15.17 17.31 22.18
CA THR A 667 -13.87 16.98 22.77
C THR A 667 -13.39 18.13 23.65
N VAL A 668 -12.71 17.82 24.75
CA VAL A 668 -12.20 18.78 25.74
C VAL A 668 -10.69 18.72 25.68
N TRP A 669 -10.03 19.88 25.68
CA TRP A 669 -8.59 19.97 25.65
C TRP A 669 -7.98 19.51 26.97
N ASP A 670 -7.04 18.58 26.88
CA ASP A 670 -6.37 17.93 27.99
C ASP A 670 -4.87 17.89 27.70
N ARG A 671 -4.08 18.39 28.64
CA ARG A 671 -2.64 18.63 28.46
C ARG A 671 -1.89 17.32 28.27
N GLU A 672 -2.15 16.34 29.14
CA GLU A 672 -1.43 15.06 29.15
C GLU A 672 -1.73 14.28 27.87
N ARG A 673 -3.00 14.26 27.45
CA ARG A 673 -3.40 13.62 26.19
C ARG A 673 -2.77 14.31 24.97
N MET A 674 -2.75 15.64 24.93
CA MET A 674 -2.11 16.37 23.83
C MET A 674 -0.61 16.10 23.79
N LEU A 675 0.08 16.07 24.93
CA LEU A 675 1.51 15.71 25.01
C LEU A 675 1.75 14.29 24.49
N SER A 676 0.92 13.32 24.88
CA SER A 676 1.03 11.94 24.39
C SER A 676 0.90 11.88 22.85
N VAL A 677 -0.08 12.56 22.27
CA VAL A 677 -0.26 12.62 20.79
C VAL A 677 0.93 13.28 20.10
N ILE A 678 1.44 14.40 20.64
CA ILE A 678 2.59 15.10 20.08
C ILE A 678 3.85 14.22 20.14
N ASN A 679 4.07 13.53 21.27
CA ASN A 679 5.22 12.65 21.43
C ASN A 679 5.16 11.43 20.51
N GLN A 680 3.97 10.86 20.28
CA GLN A 680 3.78 9.80 19.28
C GLN A 680 4.16 10.29 17.88
N GLN A 681 3.67 11.46 17.46
CA GLN A 681 4.00 12.02 16.14
C GLN A 681 5.49 12.39 16.01
N LEU A 682 6.12 12.88 17.08
CA LEU A 682 7.57 13.15 17.10
C LEU A 682 8.39 11.88 16.94
N ALA A 683 7.96 10.78 17.56
CA ALA A 683 8.65 9.49 17.48
C ALA A 683 8.55 8.85 16.08
N ASP A 684 7.51 9.16 15.29
CA ASP A 684 7.37 8.64 13.92
C ASP A 684 8.25 9.39 12.89
N ILE A 685 8.70 10.61 13.19
CA ILE A 685 9.48 11.46 12.25
C ILE A 685 10.83 10.85 11.84
N PRO A 686 11.66 10.30 12.76
CA PRO A 686 12.92 9.65 12.39
C PRO A 686 12.78 8.59 11.31
N PHE A 687 11.76 7.74 11.40
CA PHE A 687 11.46 6.74 10.37
C PHE A 687 11.19 7.42 9.01
N GLN A 688 10.31 8.42 8.99
CA GLN A 688 9.95 9.15 7.75
C GLN A 688 11.16 9.84 7.12
N LYS A 689 12.11 10.36 7.91
CA LYS A 689 13.32 11.03 7.38
C LYS A 689 14.26 10.10 6.63
N ARG A 690 14.21 8.79 6.89
CA ARG A 690 15.05 7.77 6.23
C ARG A 690 14.47 7.28 4.91
N ASP A 691 13.23 7.66 4.60
CA ASP A 691 12.51 7.17 3.44
C ASP A 691 12.22 8.31 2.45
N ALA A 692 12.71 8.12 1.21
CA ALA A 692 12.58 9.09 0.14
C ALA A 692 11.11 9.37 -0.22
N GLU A 693 10.18 8.43 0.06
CA GLU A 693 8.75 8.59 -0.16
C GLU A 693 8.15 9.74 0.67
N PHE A 694 8.73 10.08 1.83
CA PHE A 694 8.31 11.23 2.64
C PHE A 694 9.11 12.50 2.33
N ILE A 695 10.41 12.36 2.05
CA ILE A 695 11.31 13.51 1.83
C ILE A 695 11.03 14.22 0.52
N LEU A 696 10.88 13.48 -0.58
CA LEU A 696 10.68 14.06 -1.91
C LEU A 696 9.39 14.91 -1.97
N PRO A 697 8.19 14.39 -1.58
CA PRO A 697 6.98 15.21 -1.48
C PRO A 697 7.13 16.42 -0.57
N SER A 698 7.75 16.25 0.61
CA SER A 698 7.93 17.34 1.58
C SER A 698 8.72 18.51 1.00
N TYR A 699 9.76 18.23 0.23
CA TYR A 699 10.54 19.26 -0.45
C TYR A 699 9.69 20.05 -1.46
N PHE A 700 8.90 19.37 -2.31
CA PHE A 700 8.00 20.06 -3.22
C PHE A 700 6.93 20.85 -2.49
N ASP A 701 6.42 20.32 -1.40
CA ASP A 701 5.36 20.97 -0.64
C ASP A 701 5.84 22.30 -0.05
N ILE A 702 7.07 22.33 0.48
CA ILE A 702 7.74 23.55 0.94
C ILE A 702 8.00 24.53 -0.19
N ARG A 703 8.48 24.05 -1.35
CA ARG A 703 8.87 24.90 -2.48
C ARG A 703 7.67 25.46 -3.23
N LEU A 704 6.72 24.62 -3.64
CA LEU A 704 5.64 24.97 -4.55
C LEU A 704 4.48 25.72 -3.87
N TYR A 705 4.16 25.42 -2.61
CA TYR A 705 2.96 25.95 -1.95
C TYR A 705 3.29 26.96 -0.85
N ASN A 706 2.40 27.93 -0.65
CA ASN A 706 2.49 28.88 0.45
C ASN A 706 1.92 28.31 1.76
N ASP A 707 2.12 29.05 2.86
CA ASP A 707 1.73 28.69 4.22
C ASP A 707 0.22 28.57 4.46
N CYS A 708 -0.62 28.95 3.49
CA CYS A 708 -2.05 28.69 3.53
C CYS A 708 -2.42 27.27 3.04
N SER A 709 -1.50 26.47 2.49
CA SER A 709 -1.77 25.08 2.10
C SER A 709 -1.52 24.11 3.26
N LEU A 710 -2.34 23.05 3.34
CA LEU A 710 -2.07 21.91 4.22
C LEU A 710 -0.79 21.18 3.82
N LYS A 711 -0.48 21.07 2.51
CA LYS A 711 0.77 20.48 2.02
C LYS A 711 1.98 21.17 2.62
N TYR A 712 2.02 22.50 2.55
CA TYR A 712 3.07 23.28 3.18
C TYR A 712 3.08 23.13 4.71
N SER A 713 1.91 23.11 5.35
CA SER A 713 1.83 23.14 6.82
C SER A 713 2.14 21.79 7.48
N LEU A 714 1.88 20.67 6.79
CA LEU A 714 1.84 19.33 7.36
C LEU A 714 2.92 18.38 6.80
N ASN A 715 3.82 18.86 5.94
CA ASN A 715 4.94 18.06 5.46
C ASN A 715 5.86 17.59 6.61
N THR A 716 6.44 16.41 6.46
CA THR A 716 7.31 15.76 7.46
C THR A 716 8.42 16.69 7.96
N LEU A 717 9.08 17.42 7.05
CA LEU A 717 10.23 18.27 7.39
C LEU A 717 9.86 19.44 8.30
N SER A 718 8.70 20.04 8.08
CA SER A 718 8.22 21.19 8.88
C SER A 718 7.62 20.75 10.21
N GLN A 719 6.96 19.59 10.23
CA GLN A 719 6.22 19.10 11.39
C GLN A 719 7.09 18.89 12.63
N GLU A 720 8.35 18.46 12.48
CA GLU A 720 9.23 18.25 13.62
C GLU A 720 9.39 19.50 14.48
N LYS A 721 9.75 20.63 13.86
CA LYS A 721 9.93 21.90 14.55
C LYS A 721 8.63 22.35 15.20
N ILE A 722 7.52 22.24 14.47
CA ILE A 722 6.18 22.61 14.95
C ILE A 722 5.80 21.80 16.19
N LEU A 723 6.01 20.49 16.16
CA LEU A 723 5.66 19.58 17.24
C LEU A 723 6.54 19.79 18.47
N ARG A 724 7.86 20.03 18.29
CA ARG A 724 8.77 20.39 19.39
C ARG A 724 8.34 21.71 20.05
N GLU A 725 8.11 22.76 19.26
CA GLU A 725 7.64 24.04 19.77
C GLU A 725 6.28 23.91 20.48
N LEU A 726 5.37 23.08 19.96
CA LEU A 726 4.07 22.85 20.56
C LEU A 726 4.19 22.10 21.89
N ARG A 727 5.04 21.07 21.96
CA ARG A 727 5.36 20.33 23.19
C ARG A 727 5.88 21.29 24.27
N ASP A 728 6.86 22.12 23.92
CA ASP A 728 7.50 23.04 24.87
C ASP A 728 6.52 24.13 25.33
N LYS A 729 5.69 24.68 24.42
CA LYS A 729 4.62 25.61 24.77
C LYS A 729 3.56 24.96 25.64
N LEU A 730 3.19 23.70 25.39
CA LEU A 730 2.19 22.98 26.18
C LEU A 730 2.69 22.67 27.60
N GLN A 731 4.00 22.54 27.80
CA GLN A 731 4.63 22.44 29.12
C GLN A 731 4.60 23.77 29.89
N ASN A 732 4.84 24.90 29.21
CA ASN A 732 5.01 26.21 29.84
C ASN A 732 3.73 27.06 29.91
N ASP A 733 2.86 26.98 28.90
CA ASP A 733 1.62 27.75 28.73
C ASP A 733 0.58 26.96 27.90
N HIS A 734 -0.03 25.95 28.52
CA HIS A 734 -1.08 25.15 27.88
C HIS A 734 -2.34 25.96 27.53
N SER A 735 -2.60 27.08 28.23
CA SER A 735 -3.84 27.85 28.04
C SER A 735 -3.90 28.51 26.67
N SER A 736 -2.80 29.13 26.21
CA SER A 736 -2.75 29.74 24.88
C SER A 736 -2.85 28.71 23.74
N ILE A 737 -2.32 27.51 23.95
CA ILE A 737 -2.46 26.39 23.02
C ILE A 737 -3.92 25.93 22.95
N PHE A 738 -4.59 25.75 24.08
CA PHE A 738 -6.01 25.36 24.11
C PHE A 738 -6.88 26.41 23.41
N ASP A 739 -6.61 27.70 23.61
CA ASP A 739 -7.31 28.78 22.91
C ASP A 739 -7.07 28.72 21.39
N ALA A 740 -5.85 28.40 20.95
CA ALA A 740 -5.52 28.24 19.53
C ALA A 740 -6.29 27.05 18.89
N PHE A 741 -6.31 25.91 19.56
CA PHE A 741 -7.07 24.72 19.12
C PHE A 741 -8.59 24.98 19.14
N GLN A 742 -9.10 25.67 20.15
CA GLN A 742 -10.50 26.07 20.20
C GLN A 742 -10.87 27.02 19.06
N LYS A 743 -9.99 27.99 18.76
CA LYS A 743 -10.18 28.91 17.64
C LYS A 743 -10.17 28.17 16.31
N MET A 744 -9.26 27.20 16.13
CA MET A 744 -9.22 26.33 14.95
C MET A 744 -10.51 25.50 14.80
N ARG A 745 -11.00 24.89 15.89
CA ARG A 745 -12.29 24.18 15.92
C ARG A 745 -13.44 25.07 15.46
N ASN A 746 -13.48 26.32 15.94
CA ASN A 746 -14.54 27.26 15.55
C ASN A 746 -14.49 27.60 14.04
N TYR A 747 -13.31 27.60 13.39
CA TYR A 747 -13.27 27.76 11.94
C TYR A 747 -13.91 26.58 11.20
N MET A 748 -13.77 25.37 11.73
CA MET A 748 -14.32 24.14 11.15
C MET A 748 -15.83 23.95 11.41
N LEU A 749 -16.34 24.45 12.54
CA LEU A 749 -17.76 24.39 12.92
C LEU A 749 -18.61 25.43 12.15
N GLN A 750 -18.53 25.40 10.83
CA GLN A 750 -19.30 26.28 9.94
C GLN A 750 -20.17 25.45 9.00
N HIS A 751 -21.44 25.84 8.89
CA HIS A 751 -22.38 25.14 8.01
C HIS A 751 -21.91 25.12 6.54
N GLN A 752 -21.21 26.17 6.11
CA GLN A 752 -20.64 26.29 4.77
C GLN A 752 -19.34 25.49 4.57
N ALA A 753 -18.62 25.16 5.64
CA ALA A 753 -17.37 24.41 5.58
C ALA A 753 -17.57 22.89 5.43
N ILE A 754 -18.77 22.39 5.76
CA ILE A 754 -19.02 20.96 5.90
C ILE A 754 -19.76 20.41 4.68
N ARG A 755 -19.22 19.32 4.10
CA ARG A 755 -19.86 18.49 3.07
C ARG A 755 -20.05 17.09 3.62
N ILE A 756 -21.29 16.61 3.60
CA ILE A 756 -21.66 15.31 4.18
C ILE A 756 -21.88 14.29 3.07
N HIS A 757 -21.30 13.10 3.23
CA HIS A 757 -21.55 11.93 2.40
C HIS A 757 -22.11 10.78 3.23
N VAL A 758 -23.20 10.18 2.77
CA VAL A 758 -23.83 9.01 3.40
C VAL A 758 -23.95 7.89 2.37
N ILE A 759 -23.31 6.75 2.63
CA ILE A 759 -23.38 5.55 1.79
C ILE A 759 -24.07 4.43 2.58
N GLY A 760 -25.08 3.78 2.00
CA GLY A 760 -25.74 2.63 2.61
C GLY A 760 -27.16 2.40 2.09
N ASP A 761 -27.96 1.62 2.81
CA ASP A 761 -29.36 1.41 2.46
C ASP A 761 -30.24 2.60 2.90
N ILE A 762 -30.14 3.70 2.14
CA ILE A 762 -30.79 5.00 2.43
C ILE A 762 -32.29 4.89 2.65
N LEU A 763 -32.98 4.03 1.87
CA LEU A 763 -34.44 3.83 1.96
C LEU A 763 -34.89 3.26 3.31
N LYS A 764 -33.97 2.69 4.10
CA LYS A 764 -34.23 2.16 5.43
C LYS A 764 -33.69 3.03 6.56
N LEU A 765 -33.10 4.20 6.27
CA LEU A 765 -32.63 5.13 7.28
C LEU A 765 -33.77 6.01 7.79
N PRO A 766 -34.05 6.06 9.10
CA PRO A 766 -35.02 7.00 9.64
C PRO A 766 -34.42 8.41 9.58
N GLN A 767 -35.21 9.38 9.10
CA GLN A 767 -34.84 10.80 9.10
C GLN A 767 -33.41 11.07 8.57
N PRO A 768 -33.13 10.68 7.30
CA PRO A 768 -31.79 10.74 6.73
C PRO A 768 -31.18 12.15 6.74
N ILE A 769 -31.98 13.20 6.62
CA ILE A 769 -31.54 14.60 6.60
C ILE A 769 -31.62 15.20 8.01
N SER A 770 -32.78 15.18 8.67
CA SER A 770 -33.00 15.94 9.92
C SER A 770 -32.16 15.42 11.10
N THR A 771 -31.65 14.18 11.04
CA THR A 771 -30.69 13.66 12.04
C THR A 771 -29.43 14.52 12.14
N TRP A 772 -28.97 15.10 11.02
CA TRP A 772 -27.76 15.94 10.97
C TRP A 772 -27.94 17.32 11.60
N ASN A 773 -29.17 17.77 11.83
CA ASN A 773 -29.46 19.01 12.56
C ASN A 773 -28.84 18.99 13.97
N LYS A 774 -28.64 17.80 14.56
CA LYS A 774 -27.95 17.66 15.85
C LYS A 774 -26.52 18.16 15.81
N LEU A 775 -25.81 18.06 14.69
CA LEU A 775 -24.50 18.67 14.51
C LEU A 775 -24.64 20.11 14.05
N LEU A 776 -25.42 20.32 12.98
CA LEU A 776 -25.40 21.55 12.21
C LEU A 776 -26.12 22.70 12.92
N ASP A 777 -27.24 22.45 13.58
CA ASP A 777 -28.04 23.49 14.25
C ASP A 777 -27.48 23.77 15.65
N SER A 778 -26.93 22.75 16.30
CA SER A 778 -26.53 22.86 17.71
C SER A 778 -25.08 23.27 17.92
N GLU A 779 -24.19 22.99 16.95
CA GLU A 779 -22.74 23.25 17.10
C GLU A 779 -22.18 24.19 16.03
N CYS A 780 -22.77 24.24 14.83
CA CYS A 780 -22.21 25.01 13.72
C CYS A 780 -22.86 26.39 13.59
N HIS A 781 -22.07 27.40 13.22
CA HIS A 781 -22.59 28.71 12.85
C HIS A 781 -22.66 28.89 11.33
N ARG A 782 -23.53 29.80 10.89
CA ARG A 782 -23.57 30.25 9.49
C ARG A 782 -22.67 31.46 9.30
N ASN A 783 -21.83 31.40 8.27
CA ASN A 783 -21.12 32.56 7.76
C ASN A 783 -21.61 32.87 6.33
N PRO A 784 -22.49 33.87 6.12
CA PRO A 784 -23.02 34.21 4.80
C PRO A 784 -21.96 34.58 3.76
N ASN A 785 -20.76 34.99 4.21
CA ASN A 785 -19.65 35.37 3.35
C ASN A 785 -18.71 34.19 3.06
N MET A 786 -18.94 33.02 3.64
CA MET A 786 -18.16 31.82 3.35
C MET A 786 -18.81 31.06 2.20
N GLU A 787 -18.01 30.75 1.20
CA GLU A 787 -18.31 29.71 0.23
C GLU A 787 -17.37 28.53 0.50
N PHE A 788 -17.87 27.32 0.30
CA PHE A 788 -16.98 26.16 0.22
C PHE A 788 -16.15 26.35 -1.03
N LEU A 789 -14.89 26.71 -0.85
CA LEU A 789 -13.95 26.72 -1.95
C LEU A 789 -13.63 25.24 -2.13
N SER A 790 -13.91 24.63 -3.28
CA SER A 790 -13.27 23.35 -3.59
C SER A 790 -11.76 23.62 -3.54
N THR A 791 -11.12 23.35 -2.41
CA THR A 791 -9.79 23.83 -2.05
C THR A 791 -8.76 22.96 -2.74
N PHE A 792 -8.63 23.19 -4.04
CA PHE A 792 -7.57 22.59 -4.82
C PHE A 792 -6.24 23.26 -4.45
N SER A 793 -5.19 22.47 -4.21
CA SER A 793 -3.89 22.98 -3.76
C SER A 793 -3.28 24.02 -4.73
N LYS A 794 -3.69 24.04 -6.01
CA LYS A 794 -3.32 25.06 -7.00
C LYS A 794 -3.59 26.49 -6.54
N ASN A 795 -4.61 26.69 -5.71
CA ASN A 795 -4.98 28.02 -5.18
C ASN A 795 -3.90 28.57 -4.23
N TYR A 796 -2.96 27.72 -3.80
CA TYR A 796 -1.88 28.04 -2.87
C TYR A 796 -0.50 27.94 -3.52
N LEU A 797 -0.41 27.73 -4.84
CA LEU A 797 0.88 27.75 -5.55
C LEU A 797 1.54 29.13 -5.42
N LYS A 798 2.85 29.14 -5.19
CA LYS A 798 3.65 30.36 -5.19
C LYS A 798 3.76 30.90 -6.63
N PRO A 799 3.59 32.23 -6.86
CA PRO A 799 3.59 32.79 -8.22
C PRO A 799 4.91 32.66 -9.01
N GLN A 800 6.05 32.35 -8.37
CA GLN A 800 7.39 32.56 -8.95
C GLN A 800 8.24 31.30 -9.18
N GLU A 801 7.76 30.10 -8.85
CA GLU A 801 8.61 28.89 -8.90
C GLU A 801 8.78 28.34 -10.33
N PHE A 802 7.80 28.54 -11.21
CA PHE A 802 7.93 28.17 -12.63
C PHE A 802 8.26 29.41 -13.47
N GLY A 803 9.52 29.56 -13.92
CA GLY A 803 9.86 30.58 -14.94
C GLY A 803 11.18 31.33 -14.82
N SER A 804 11.81 31.34 -13.64
CA SER A 804 12.90 32.28 -13.33
C SER A 804 14.31 31.68 -13.44
N SER A 805 14.51 30.41 -13.09
CA SER A 805 15.72 29.60 -13.32
C SER A 805 15.44 28.15 -12.92
N SER A 806 15.90 27.14 -13.67
CA SER A 806 15.78 25.75 -13.21
C SER A 806 16.63 25.56 -11.96
N SER A 807 16.04 25.07 -10.88
CA SER A 807 16.75 24.67 -9.67
C SER A 807 16.64 23.17 -9.49
N LEU A 808 17.79 22.52 -9.29
CA LEU A 808 17.88 21.12 -8.89
C LEU A 808 18.54 21.05 -7.53
N THR A 809 17.86 20.49 -6.54
CA THR A 809 18.45 20.24 -5.21
C THR A 809 18.79 18.77 -5.04
N VAL A 810 20.00 18.47 -4.60
CA VAL A 810 20.42 17.13 -4.19
C VAL A 810 20.41 17.07 -2.66
N ILE A 811 19.65 16.12 -2.11
CA ILE A 811 19.52 15.84 -0.68
C ILE A 811 20.32 14.57 -0.36
N PRO A 812 21.40 14.66 0.41
CA PRO A 812 22.12 13.49 0.90
C PRO A 812 21.22 12.62 1.79
N MET A 813 21.13 11.32 1.51
CA MET A 813 20.43 10.34 2.36
C MET A 813 21.36 9.16 2.70
N PRO A 814 21.98 9.14 3.89
CA PRO A 814 22.90 8.06 4.30
C PRO A 814 22.25 6.68 4.44
N SER A 815 20.94 6.64 4.68
CA SER A 815 20.16 5.39 4.83
C SER A 815 20.02 4.61 3.51
N ASN A 816 20.24 5.25 2.36
CA ASN A 816 19.93 4.69 1.05
C ASN A 816 21.22 4.47 0.23
N GLU A 817 21.32 3.34 -0.48
CA GLU A 817 22.41 3.09 -1.44
C GLU A 817 22.11 3.59 -2.85
N SER A 818 20.83 3.80 -3.17
CA SER A 818 20.34 4.28 -4.46
C SER A 818 19.93 5.75 -4.41
N SER A 819 19.50 6.30 -5.54
CA SER A 819 18.99 7.68 -5.64
C SER A 819 17.59 7.70 -6.22
N ASP A 820 16.76 8.64 -5.76
CA ASP A 820 15.45 8.92 -6.32
C ASP A 820 15.44 10.34 -6.89
N LEU A 821 14.64 10.58 -7.92
CA LEU A 821 14.55 11.87 -8.60
C LEU A 821 13.10 12.18 -8.90
N VAL A 822 12.73 13.43 -8.68
CA VAL A 822 11.45 13.96 -9.11
C VAL A 822 11.65 15.30 -9.79
N PHE A 823 11.02 15.45 -10.96
CA PHE A 823 10.85 16.73 -11.65
C PHE A 823 9.39 17.18 -11.53
N SER A 824 9.18 18.49 -11.45
CA SER A 824 7.84 19.10 -11.53
C SER A 824 7.79 20.19 -12.59
N ILE A 825 6.66 20.28 -13.30
CA ILE A 825 6.36 21.30 -14.29
C ILE A 825 4.90 21.78 -14.13
N PRO A 826 4.53 22.97 -14.65
CA PRO A 826 3.13 23.39 -14.67
C PRO A 826 2.25 22.37 -15.39
N GLY A 827 1.13 22.02 -14.76
CA GLY A 827 0.10 21.14 -15.30
C GLY A 827 -1.18 21.87 -15.68
N ILE A 828 -2.17 21.10 -16.11
CA ILE A 828 -3.54 21.60 -16.30
C ILE A 828 -4.24 21.76 -14.95
N THR A 829 -5.20 22.67 -14.88
CA THR A 829 -5.89 23.03 -13.63
C THR A 829 -7.38 22.71 -13.66
N SER A 830 -7.88 22.06 -14.71
CA SER A 830 -9.29 21.71 -14.85
C SER A 830 -9.45 20.26 -15.26
N TRP A 831 -10.35 19.56 -14.57
CA TRP A 831 -10.81 18.21 -14.93
C TRP A 831 -11.55 18.16 -16.26
N LEU A 832 -12.01 19.30 -16.77
CA LEU A 832 -12.66 19.43 -18.08
C LEU A 832 -11.70 19.92 -19.18
N ASP A 833 -10.42 20.08 -18.88
CA ASP A 833 -9.44 20.53 -19.87
C ASP A 833 -9.41 19.54 -21.06
N PRO A 834 -9.57 20.01 -22.32
CA PRO A 834 -9.53 19.15 -23.50
C PRO A 834 -8.24 18.35 -23.67
N SER A 835 -7.15 18.76 -23.00
CA SER A 835 -5.84 18.12 -23.03
C SER A 835 -5.71 16.99 -22.02
N LEU A 836 -6.58 16.91 -21.01
CA LEU A 836 -6.52 15.87 -19.97
C LEU A 836 -6.48 14.44 -20.54
N PRO A 837 -7.32 14.05 -21.53
CA PRO A 837 -7.24 12.71 -22.14
C PRO A 837 -5.88 12.41 -22.77
N VAL A 838 -5.20 13.42 -23.32
CA VAL A 838 -3.86 13.27 -23.91
C VAL A 838 -2.81 13.10 -22.82
N ILE A 839 -2.87 13.90 -21.75
CA ILE A 839 -1.92 13.85 -20.63
C ILE A 839 -2.01 12.50 -19.91
N VAL A 840 -3.23 12.00 -19.65
CA VAL A 840 -3.43 10.66 -19.07
C VAL A 840 -2.90 9.57 -19.97
N LEU A 841 -3.17 9.66 -21.27
CA LEU A 841 -2.67 8.68 -22.22
C LEU A 841 -1.13 8.67 -22.28
N ILE A 842 -0.49 9.83 -22.14
CA ILE A 842 0.97 9.93 -22.01
C ILE A 842 1.44 9.25 -20.72
N ALA A 843 0.87 9.59 -19.57
CA ALA A 843 1.26 8.99 -18.29
C ALA A 843 1.12 7.46 -18.31
N ASN A 844 0.01 6.96 -18.85
CA ASN A 844 -0.23 5.52 -19.01
C ASN A 844 0.76 4.88 -19.99
N TYR A 845 1.09 5.55 -21.10
CA TYR A 845 2.06 5.06 -22.07
C TYR A 845 3.47 4.97 -21.48
N LEU A 846 3.87 5.96 -20.67
CA LEU A 846 5.13 5.93 -19.93
C LEU A 846 5.16 4.74 -18.97
N GLY A 847 4.09 4.51 -18.22
CA GLY A 847 3.98 3.42 -17.24
C GLY A 847 3.73 2.02 -17.80
N LEU A 848 3.69 1.82 -19.12
CA LEU A 848 3.48 0.48 -19.70
C LEU A 848 4.63 -0.45 -19.33
N MET A 849 4.31 -1.55 -18.64
CA MET A 849 5.22 -2.70 -18.50
C MET A 849 5.65 -3.19 -19.90
N ASP A 850 6.95 -3.48 -20.06
CA ASP A 850 7.60 -3.81 -21.36
C ASP A 850 7.31 -2.80 -22.49
N GLY A 851 6.88 -1.60 -22.13
CA GLY A 851 6.78 -0.45 -23.02
C GLY A 851 8.16 0.14 -23.34
N PRO A 852 8.21 1.15 -24.24
CA PRO A 852 9.48 1.78 -24.61
C PRO A 852 10.25 2.34 -23.40
N PHE A 853 9.58 3.00 -22.46
CA PHE A 853 10.23 3.55 -21.25
C PHE A 853 10.72 2.45 -20.31
N TRP A 854 9.92 1.39 -20.12
CA TRP A 854 10.32 0.22 -19.32
C TRP A 854 11.62 -0.38 -19.83
N ASN A 855 11.71 -0.66 -21.13
CA ASN A 855 12.93 -1.26 -21.71
C ASN A 855 14.12 -0.30 -21.60
N THR A 856 13.91 1.00 -21.85
CA THR A 856 14.96 2.02 -21.75
C THR A 856 15.47 2.25 -20.33
N ILE A 857 14.61 2.13 -19.31
CA ILE A 857 14.96 2.45 -17.92
C ILE A 857 15.17 1.16 -17.12
N ARG A 858 14.09 0.43 -16.81
CA ARG A 858 14.14 -0.78 -15.96
C ARG A 858 14.85 -1.94 -16.65
N GLY A 859 14.51 -2.25 -17.90
CA GLY A 859 15.20 -3.29 -18.68
C GLY A 859 16.70 -3.02 -18.86
N SER A 860 17.09 -1.74 -18.83
CA SER A 860 18.50 -1.34 -18.87
C SER A 860 19.20 -1.36 -17.51
N GLY A 861 18.47 -1.56 -16.40
CA GLY A 861 18.99 -1.54 -15.03
C GLY A 861 19.27 -0.12 -14.51
N LEU A 862 18.63 0.90 -15.08
CA LEU A 862 18.85 2.30 -14.71
C LEU A 862 18.00 2.75 -13.52
N ALA A 863 16.84 2.16 -13.30
CA ALA A 863 16.00 2.39 -12.11
C ALA A 863 14.99 1.25 -11.94
N TYR A 864 14.53 1.02 -10.71
CA TYR A 864 13.46 0.06 -10.42
C TYR A 864 12.09 0.59 -10.86
N GLY A 865 11.80 1.85 -10.54
CA GLY A 865 10.51 2.49 -10.79
C GLY A 865 10.66 3.81 -11.53
N PHE A 866 9.66 4.15 -12.34
CA PHE A 866 9.54 5.46 -12.96
C PHE A 866 8.07 5.69 -13.33
N ASN A 867 7.59 6.92 -13.23
CA ASN A 867 6.22 7.25 -13.62
C ASN A 867 6.08 8.74 -13.97
N MET A 868 4.95 9.06 -14.59
CA MET A 868 4.46 10.43 -14.71
C MET A 868 3.16 10.54 -13.91
N SER A 869 3.12 11.48 -12.98
CA SER A 869 1.96 11.73 -12.11
C SER A 869 1.27 13.03 -12.48
N ILE A 870 -0.06 13.03 -12.37
CA ILE A 870 -0.91 14.13 -12.80
C ILE A 870 -1.65 14.67 -11.59
N ASP A 871 -1.27 15.86 -11.11
CA ASP A 871 -1.96 16.57 -10.05
C ASP A 871 -2.77 17.74 -10.64
N VAL A 872 -3.99 17.44 -11.13
CA VAL A 872 -4.89 18.46 -11.69
C VAL A 872 -5.32 19.49 -10.64
N ASP A 873 -5.41 19.05 -9.38
CA ASP A 873 -5.82 19.89 -8.26
C ASP A 873 -4.69 20.80 -7.78
N GLY A 874 -3.46 20.30 -7.78
CA GLY A 874 -2.25 21.10 -7.59
C GLY A 874 -1.89 21.95 -8.80
N GLY A 875 -2.35 21.58 -10.01
CA GLY A 875 -1.95 22.22 -11.25
C GLY A 875 -0.51 21.88 -11.65
N VAL A 876 -0.03 20.68 -11.33
CA VAL A 876 1.37 20.27 -11.47
C VAL A 876 1.43 18.88 -12.13
N LEU A 877 2.41 18.68 -13.01
CA LEU A 877 2.79 17.35 -13.50
C LEU A 877 4.12 16.98 -12.90
N TYR A 878 4.27 15.71 -12.51
CA TYR A 878 5.51 15.18 -11.97
C TYR A 878 6.08 14.08 -12.86
N TYR A 879 7.40 14.00 -12.91
CA TYR A 879 8.11 12.85 -13.47
C TYR A 879 9.03 12.29 -12.40
N CYS A 880 8.85 11.02 -12.05
CA CYS A 880 9.50 10.38 -10.92
C CYS A 880 10.37 9.22 -11.42
N ILE A 881 11.54 9.05 -10.81
CA ILE A 881 12.43 7.89 -10.94
C ILE A 881 12.77 7.42 -9.53
N ASN A 882 12.49 6.16 -9.22
CA ASN A 882 12.67 5.57 -7.91
C ASN A 882 13.71 4.45 -7.95
N THR A 883 14.55 4.39 -6.91
CA THR A 883 15.58 3.37 -6.69
C THR A 883 16.51 3.22 -7.90
N SER A 884 17.30 4.28 -8.17
CA SER A 884 18.21 4.36 -9.32
C SER A 884 19.69 4.34 -8.90
N PRO A 885 20.52 3.42 -9.44
CA PRO A 885 21.97 3.45 -9.22
C PRO A 885 22.69 4.58 -9.99
N ASP A 886 22.09 5.11 -11.06
CA ASP A 886 22.61 6.22 -11.85
C ASP A 886 21.44 7.07 -12.38
N VAL A 887 20.98 7.98 -11.52
CA VAL A 887 19.76 8.75 -11.75
C VAL A 887 19.86 9.73 -12.92
N TYR A 888 21.08 10.24 -13.18
CA TYR A 888 21.35 11.03 -14.36
C TYR A 888 21.15 10.22 -15.65
N LYS A 889 21.73 9.01 -15.74
CA LYS A 889 21.54 8.16 -16.94
C LYS A 889 20.09 7.75 -17.13
N ALA A 890 19.36 7.44 -16.05
CA ALA A 890 17.92 7.16 -16.12
C ALA A 890 17.15 8.34 -16.73
N TRP A 891 17.40 9.56 -16.22
CA TRP A 891 16.79 10.79 -16.75
C TRP A 891 17.19 11.08 -18.20
N ALA A 892 18.49 11.00 -18.54
CA ALA A 892 19.00 11.28 -19.87
C ALA A 892 18.46 10.30 -20.92
N SER A 893 18.38 9.01 -20.57
CA SER A 893 17.82 7.98 -21.45
C SER A 893 16.32 8.22 -21.71
N SER A 894 15.60 8.69 -20.70
CA SER A 894 14.18 9.07 -20.81
C SER A 894 13.99 10.27 -21.74
N ARG A 895 14.83 11.30 -21.58
CA ARG A 895 14.86 12.48 -22.48
C ARG A 895 15.07 12.07 -23.93
N ASP A 896 16.07 11.24 -24.17
CA ASP A 896 16.48 10.87 -25.53
C ASP A 896 15.40 10.01 -26.19
N LEU A 897 14.73 9.13 -25.44
CA LEU A 897 13.55 8.41 -25.90
C LEU A 897 12.39 9.36 -26.27
N VAL A 898 12.04 10.32 -25.39
CA VAL A 898 10.98 11.31 -25.67
C VAL A 898 11.27 12.11 -26.94
N LYS A 899 12.51 12.61 -27.08
CA LYS A 899 12.93 13.33 -28.29
C LYS A 899 12.83 12.47 -29.55
N SER A 900 13.22 11.20 -29.45
CA SER A 900 13.18 10.25 -30.56
C SER A 900 11.75 9.87 -30.97
N LEU A 901 10.82 9.79 -30.02
CA LEU A 901 9.39 9.58 -30.29
C LEU A 901 8.79 10.79 -31.00
N ILE A 902 9.09 12.01 -30.52
CA ILE A 902 8.60 13.26 -31.11
C ILE A 902 9.15 13.48 -32.53
N SER A 903 10.44 13.18 -32.75
CA SER A 903 11.09 13.33 -34.07
C SER A 903 10.62 12.27 -35.08
N GLY A 904 10.03 11.16 -34.60
CA GLY A 904 9.66 10.01 -35.40
C GLY A 904 10.82 9.05 -35.69
N GLU A 905 11.99 9.26 -35.09
CA GLU A 905 13.11 8.30 -35.15
C GLU A 905 12.70 6.96 -34.51
N VAL A 906 12.01 7.01 -33.37
CA VAL A 906 11.33 5.87 -32.76
C VAL A 906 9.84 6.00 -33.05
N GLN A 907 9.26 4.98 -33.69
CA GLN A 907 7.83 4.97 -34.01
C GLN A 907 7.01 4.54 -32.79
N VAL A 908 5.96 5.29 -32.47
CA VAL A 908 4.97 4.90 -31.47
C VAL A 908 4.18 3.71 -32.01
N SER A 909 4.28 2.56 -31.33
CA SER A 909 3.52 1.36 -31.69
C SER A 909 2.02 1.61 -31.48
N SER A 910 1.20 1.24 -32.48
CA SER A 910 -0.26 1.29 -32.32
C SER A 910 -0.74 0.38 -31.19
N PHE A 911 -0.05 -0.74 -30.94
CA PHE A 911 -0.39 -1.66 -29.85
C PHE A 911 -0.10 -1.05 -28.48
N ASP A 912 1.00 -0.32 -28.33
CA ASP A 912 1.32 0.33 -27.06
C ASP A 912 0.34 1.47 -26.79
N LEU A 913 -0.02 2.23 -27.82
CA LEU A 913 -1.04 3.28 -27.69
C LEU A 913 -2.43 2.69 -27.35
N GLU A 914 -2.79 1.54 -27.93
CA GLU A 914 -4.01 0.80 -27.58
C GLU A 914 -3.99 0.29 -26.13
N SER A 915 -2.87 -0.30 -25.69
CA SER A 915 -2.69 -0.75 -24.30
C SER A 915 -2.79 0.42 -23.32
N ALA A 916 -2.18 1.57 -23.62
CA ALA A 916 -2.28 2.77 -22.79
C ALA A 916 -3.73 3.31 -22.68
N LYS A 917 -4.54 3.15 -23.75
CA LYS A 917 -5.99 3.40 -23.69
C LYS A 917 -6.68 2.40 -22.77
N CYS A 918 -6.40 1.09 -22.90
CA CYS A 918 -6.92 0.05 -22.00
C CYS A 918 -6.61 0.33 -20.53
N VAL A 919 -5.40 0.82 -20.19
CA VAL A 919 -5.05 1.22 -18.82
C VAL A 919 -6.03 2.27 -18.29
N SER A 920 -6.47 3.23 -19.12
CA SER A 920 -7.46 4.23 -18.72
C SER A 920 -8.80 3.60 -18.33
N TYR A 921 -9.26 2.61 -19.11
CA TYR A 921 -10.46 1.83 -18.77
C TYR A 921 -10.26 1.01 -17.50
N SER A 922 -9.08 0.41 -17.32
CA SER A 922 -8.75 -0.34 -16.11
C SER A 922 -8.89 0.53 -14.86
N ILE A 923 -8.35 1.74 -14.89
CA ILE A 923 -8.39 2.64 -13.72
C ILE A 923 -9.82 3.09 -13.43
N VAL A 924 -10.62 3.49 -14.43
CA VAL A 924 -12.04 3.84 -14.21
C VAL A 924 -12.83 2.63 -13.67
N SER A 925 -12.58 1.44 -14.21
CA SER A 925 -13.20 0.20 -13.74
C SER A 925 -12.86 -0.11 -12.28
N GLU A 926 -11.70 0.32 -11.78
CA GLU A 926 -11.30 0.14 -10.38
C GLU A 926 -12.09 1.08 -9.44
N LEU A 927 -12.33 2.32 -9.86
CA LEU A 927 -13.14 3.28 -9.09
C LEU A 927 -14.62 2.93 -9.06
N GLU A 928 -15.06 2.17 -10.05
CA GLU A 928 -16.42 1.66 -10.17
C GLU A 928 -16.44 0.13 -10.01
N ASN A 929 -15.47 -0.39 -9.24
CA ASN A 929 -15.30 -1.84 -9.07
C ASN A 929 -16.48 -2.48 -8.34
N ASN A 930 -17.02 -1.79 -7.35
CA ASN A 930 -18.19 -2.23 -6.61
C ASN A 930 -19.04 -1.02 -6.20
N ALA A 931 -20.17 -1.31 -5.55
CA ALA A 931 -21.14 -0.29 -5.15
C ALA A 931 -20.56 0.76 -4.17
N ILE A 932 -19.65 0.38 -3.27
CA ILE A 932 -19.02 1.30 -2.30
C ILE A 932 -18.02 2.22 -3.01
N TYR A 933 -17.17 1.67 -3.86
CA TYR A 933 -16.18 2.42 -4.65
C TYR A 933 -16.88 3.42 -5.58
N SER A 934 -17.90 2.96 -6.31
CA SER A 934 -18.73 3.82 -7.16
C SER A 934 -19.42 4.94 -6.38
N SER A 935 -19.87 4.66 -5.15
CA SER A 935 -20.46 5.68 -4.26
C SER A 935 -19.44 6.75 -3.84
N LYS A 936 -18.21 6.34 -3.47
CA LYS A 936 -17.12 7.27 -3.14
C LYS A 936 -16.69 8.11 -4.35
N ASN A 937 -16.63 7.49 -5.53
CA ASN A 937 -16.32 8.19 -6.78
C ASN A 937 -17.42 9.19 -7.15
N SER A 938 -18.69 8.79 -7.05
CA SER A 938 -19.87 9.64 -7.25
C SER A 938 -19.80 10.93 -6.41
N PHE A 939 -19.45 10.83 -5.12
CA PHE A 939 -19.27 12.00 -4.26
C PHE A 939 -18.10 12.88 -4.70
N THR A 940 -17.00 12.26 -5.08
CA THR A 940 -15.82 12.96 -5.57
C THR A 940 -16.13 13.77 -6.83
N LEU A 941 -16.80 13.17 -7.82
CA LEU A 941 -17.22 13.86 -9.03
C LEU A 941 -18.22 14.99 -8.75
N LEU A 942 -19.31 14.69 -8.05
CA LEU A 942 -20.44 15.62 -7.89
C LEU A 942 -20.17 16.72 -6.86
N SER A 943 -19.68 16.34 -5.68
CA SER A 943 -19.65 17.20 -4.50
C SER A 943 -18.29 17.86 -4.25
N ILE A 944 -17.20 17.28 -4.75
CA ILE A 944 -15.85 17.85 -4.62
C ILE A 944 -15.40 18.54 -5.91
N LYS A 945 -15.49 17.84 -7.05
CA LYS A 945 -15.05 18.37 -8.37
C LYS A 945 -16.10 19.22 -9.08
N GLY A 946 -17.38 19.13 -8.69
CA GLY A 946 -18.48 19.85 -9.35
C GLY A 946 -18.77 19.37 -10.78
N LEU A 947 -18.48 18.10 -11.07
CA LEU A 947 -18.68 17.44 -12.36
C LEU A 947 -20.02 16.68 -12.40
N ASN A 948 -20.29 16.01 -13.52
CA ASN A 948 -21.44 15.10 -13.64
C ASN A 948 -21.05 13.69 -13.19
N LYS A 949 -22.04 12.89 -12.78
CA LYS A 949 -21.85 11.51 -12.36
C LYS A 949 -21.26 10.62 -13.47
N ASP A 950 -21.54 10.93 -14.73
CA ASP A 950 -21.08 10.19 -15.92
C ASP A 950 -19.79 10.76 -16.54
N GLU A 951 -19.09 11.66 -15.85
CA GLU A 951 -17.93 12.35 -16.43
C GLU A 951 -16.76 11.39 -16.72
N ASP A 952 -16.54 10.36 -15.90
CA ASP A 952 -15.50 9.37 -16.16
C ASP A 952 -15.77 8.58 -17.46
N HIS A 953 -17.03 8.27 -17.75
CA HIS A 953 -17.40 7.58 -19.00
C HIS A 953 -17.23 8.50 -20.21
N LYS A 954 -17.59 9.78 -20.07
CA LYS A 954 -17.30 10.81 -21.08
C LYS A 954 -15.79 10.98 -21.30
N PHE A 955 -15.00 10.90 -20.22
CA PHE A 955 -13.55 10.95 -20.28
C PHE A 955 -12.98 9.76 -21.05
N LEU A 956 -13.45 8.54 -20.79
CA LEU A 956 -13.03 7.34 -21.54
C LEU A 956 -13.33 7.46 -23.03
N GLU A 957 -14.49 8.01 -23.42
CA GLU A 957 -14.82 8.28 -24.82
C GLU A 957 -13.85 9.29 -25.46
N LYS A 958 -13.43 10.32 -24.71
CA LYS A 958 -12.40 11.27 -25.18
C LYS A 958 -11.03 10.58 -25.33
N VAL A 959 -10.62 9.72 -24.39
CA VAL A 959 -9.37 8.94 -24.47
C VAL A 959 -9.37 8.01 -25.69
N LYS A 960 -10.50 7.33 -25.95
CA LYS A 960 -10.69 6.48 -27.14
C LYS A 960 -10.39 7.24 -28.43
N GLN A 961 -10.80 8.50 -28.51
CA GLN A 961 -10.68 9.38 -29.68
C GLN A 961 -9.30 10.03 -29.86
N VAL A 962 -8.41 9.97 -28.86
CA VAL A 962 -7.06 10.56 -28.99
C VAL A 962 -6.31 9.92 -30.15
N THR A 963 -5.86 10.76 -31.08
CA THR A 963 -5.08 10.38 -32.26
C THR A 963 -3.59 10.35 -31.96
N LEU A 964 -2.81 9.61 -32.77
CA LEU A 964 -1.35 9.59 -32.67
C LEU A 964 -0.74 11.00 -32.78
N GLN A 965 -1.29 11.86 -33.64
CA GLN A 965 -0.80 13.23 -33.79
C GLN A 965 -1.01 14.06 -32.51
N GLN A 966 -2.19 13.96 -31.88
CA GLN A 966 -2.45 14.64 -30.61
C GLN A 966 -1.55 14.10 -29.50
N PHE A 967 -1.29 12.79 -29.47
CA PHE A 967 -0.37 12.18 -28.53
C PHE A 967 1.07 12.71 -28.69
N LEU A 968 1.59 12.76 -29.92
CA LEU A 968 2.94 13.28 -30.20
C LEU A 968 3.09 14.77 -29.87
N GLU A 969 2.08 15.59 -30.20
CA GLU A 969 2.08 17.00 -29.80
C GLU A 969 1.97 17.15 -28.28
N GLY A 970 1.19 16.28 -27.63
CA GLY A 970 1.10 16.20 -26.18
C GLY A 970 2.44 15.84 -25.52
N LEU A 971 3.20 14.89 -26.05
CA LEU A 971 4.55 14.56 -25.54
C LEU A 971 5.46 15.78 -25.57
N LYS A 972 5.39 16.57 -26.65
CA LYS A 972 6.17 17.80 -26.79
C LYS A 972 5.77 18.88 -25.78
N ILE A 973 4.48 19.02 -25.49
CA ILE A 973 3.96 20.07 -24.60
C ILE A 973 4.07 19.68 -23.12
N TYR A 974 3.75 18.44 -22.76
CA TYR A 974 3.54 18.01 -21.37
C TYR A 974 4.59 17.02 -20.83
N CYS A 975 5.49 16.50 -21.67
CA CYS A 975 6.52 15.55 -21.24
C CYS A 975 7.94 16.06 -21.49
N LEU A 976 8.21 16.61 -22.68
CA LEU A 976 9.53 17.17 -23.02
C LEU A 976 10.05 18.23 -22.01
N PRO A 977 9.22 19.08 -21.38
CA PRO A 977 9.70 20.06 -20.40
C PRO A 977 10.40 19.48 -19.17
N PHE A 978 10.09 18.23 -18.77
CA PHE A 978 10.80 17.52 -17.69
C PHE A 978 12.30 17.33 -17.99
N PHE A 979 12.69 17.44 -19.27
CA PHE A 979 14.04 17.17 -19.74
C PHE A 979 14.76 18.41 -20.27
N SER A 980 14.38 19.59 -19.77
CA SER A 980 15.01 20.87 -20.10
C SER A 980 15.63 21.51 -18.86
N SER A 981 16.64 22.35 -18.99
CA SER A 981 17.16 23.17 -17.89
C SER A 981 16.41 24.51 -17.76
N SER A 982 15.13 24.54 -18.13
CA SER A 982 14.31 25.75 -18.12
C SER A 982 12.93 25.46 -17.56
N ASN A 983 12.48 26.31 -16.62
CA ASN A 983 11.11 26.31 -16.08
C ASN A 983 10.68 25.02 -15.35
N ASN A 984 11.61 24.33 -14.69
CA ASN A 984 11.29 23.19 -13.81
C ASN A 984 11.96 23.29 -12.45
N LEU A 985 11.35 22.60 -11.49
CA LEU A 985 11.89 22.37 -10.16
C LEU A 985 12.16 20.86 -10.03
N ALA A 986 13.36 20.51 -9.62
CA ALA A 986 13.78 19.13 -9.45
C ALA A 986 14.44 18.89 -8.08
N VAL A 987 14.26 17.69 -7.55
CA VAL A 987 14.94 17.24 -6.33
C VAL A 987 15.41 15.80 -6.50
N ILE A 988 16.60 15.52 -5.99
CA ILE A 988 17.22 14.20 -5.99
C ILE A 988 17.54 13.83 -4.54
N THR A 989 17.05 12.69 -4.06
CA THR A 989 17.65 12.04 -2.88
C THR A 989 18.80 11.18 -3.37
N SER A 990 19.97 11.30 -2.76
CA SER A 990 21.17 10.59 -3.23
C SER A 990 21.89 9.90 -2.09
N SER A 991 22.35 8.68 -2.35
CA SER A 991 23.35 8.04 -1.52
C SER A 991 24.63 8.87 -1.48
N LEU A 992 25.35 8.81 -0.35
CA LEU A 992 26.57 9.58 -0.14
C LEU A 992 27.66 9.29 -1.18
N ALA A 993 27.62 8.11 -1.81
CA ALA A 993 28.59 7.69 -2.82
C ALA A 993 28.37 8.32 -4.21
N LYS A 994 27.19 8.87 -4.48
CA LYS A 994 26.79 9.34 -5.83
C LYS A 994 26.62 10.84 -5.96
N ILE A 995 26.68 11.60 -4.87
CA ILE A 995 26.43 13.06 -4.86
C ILE A 995 27.35 13.79 -5.85
N GLU A 996 28.66 13.59 -5.76
CA GLU A 996 29.63 14.31 -6.62
C GLU A 996 29.36 14.06 -8.11
N GLN A 997 29.16 12.79 -8.48
CA GLN A 997 28.85 12.39 -9.85
C GLN A 997 27.54 13.05 -10.33
N THR A 998 26.49 13.00 -9.51
CA THR A 998 25.18 13.58 -9.84
C THR A 998 25.27 15.09 -10.02
N VAL A 999 25.97 15.79 -9.12
CA VAL A 999 26.15 17.25 -9.18
C VAL A 999 26.88 17.65 -10.46
N GLU A 1000 27.99 16.98 -10.79
CA GLU A 1000 28.76 17.25 -12.01
C GLU A 1000 27.88 17.08 -13.26
N GLN A 1001 27.21 15.93 -13.40
CA GLN A 1001 26.45 15.59 -14.60
C GLN A 1001 25.24 16.50 -14.85
N PHE A 1002 24.48 16.86 -13.81
CA PHE A 1002 23.35 17.80 -13.99
C PHE A 1002 23.82 19.25 -14.17
N THR A 1003 24.97 19.63 -13.60
CA THR A 1003 25.55 20.96 -13.87
C THR A 1003 25.96 21.09 -15.35
N GLU A 1004 26.52 20.03 -15.95
CA GLU A 1004 26.86 20.00 -17.37
C GLU A 1004 25.64 20.13 -18.30
N GLU A 1005 24.46 19.65 -17.87
CA GLU A 1005 23.18 19.86 -18.58
C GLU A 1005 22.61 21.29 -18.42
N GLY A 1006 23.28 22.14 -17.64
CA GLY A 1006 22.91 23.53 -17.40
C GLY A 1006 21.92 23.74 -16.25
N PHE A 1007 21.71 22.74 -15.39
CA PHE A 1007 20.95 22.95 -14.15
C PHE A 1007 21.77 23.75 -13.14
N ASN A 1008 21.11 24.62 -12.38
CA ASN A 1008 21.70 25.18 -11.17
C ASN A 1008 21.51 24.15 -10.05
N VAL A 1009 22.58 23.40 -9.75
CA VAL A 1009 22.55 22.31 -8.77
C VAL A 1009 23.01 22.81 -7.41
N ASN A 1010 22.16 22.66 -6.39
CA ASN A 1010 22.50 22.90 -5.00
C ASN A 1010 22.50 21.58 -4.23
N VAL A 1011 23.40 21.41 -3.27
CA VAL A 1011 23.34 20.32 -2.30
C VAL A 1011 22.82 20.91 -1.00
N GLU A 1012 21.70 20.40 -0.50
CA GLU A 1012 21.06 20.86 0.74
C GLU A 1012 20.84 19.65 1.65
N SER A 1013 21.32 19.72 2.88
CA SER A 1013 21.02 18.74 3.93
C SER A 1013 19.56 18.88 4.40
N LEU A 1014 19.03 17.81 5.01
CA LEU A 1014 17.68 17.85 5.60
C LEU A 1014 17.56 18.98 6.63
N HIS A 1015 18.58 19.18 7.49
CA HIS A 1015 18.61 20.24 8.50
C HIS A 1015 18.53 21.65 7.90
N GLU A 1016 19.24 21.91 6.80
CA GLU A 1016 19.19 23.19 6.08
C GLU A 1016 17.79 23.45 5.51
N ILE A 1017 17.14 22.42 4.98
CA ILE A 1017 15.76 22.53 4.45
C ILE A 1017 14.76 22.78 5.59
N GLN A 1018 14.94 22.13 6.73
CA GLN A 1018 14.10 22.31 7.93
C GLN A 1018 14.31 23.67 8.61
N GLY A 1019 15.48 24.30 8.42
CA GLY A 1019 15.87 25.49 9.19
C GLY A 1019 16.10 25.21 10.67
N ILE A 1020 16.57 24.00 10.99
CA ILE A 1020 16.97 23.56 12.34
C ILE A 1020 18.51 23.52 12.35
N GLU A 1021 19.18 24.18 13.31
CA GLU A 1021 20.63 24.02 13.48
C GLU A 1021 20.92 22.57 13.89
N SER A 1022 21.99 21.95 13.37
CA SER A 1022 22.39 20.59 13.75
C SER A 1022 22.56 20.52 15.28
N GLU A 1023 21.66 19.83 15.98
CA GLU A 1023 21.69 19.68 17.43
C GLU A 1023 23.00 18.96 17.82
N SER A 1024 23.96 19.71 18.39
CA SER A 1024 25.14 19.12 19.04
C SER A 1024 24.73 18.48 20.36
N GLU A 1025 25.45 17.43 20.79
CA GLU A 1025 25.20 16.48 21.90
C GLU A 1025 24.66 16.99 23.26
N ASP A 1026 24.53 18.30 23.51
CA ASP A 1026 24.31 18.85 24.86
C ASP A 1026 22.87 19.27 25.21
N ASP A 1027 21.92 19.41 24.27
CA ASP A 1027 20.61 20.03 24.57
C ASP A 1027 19.49 19.08 25.07
N LEU A 1028 19.79 17.81 25.36
CA LEU A 1028 18.84 16.89 26.02
C LEU A 1028 19.32 16.36 27.38
N SER A 1029 20.31 17.00 28.02
CA SER A 1029 20.45 16.85 29.48
C SER A 1029 19.29 17.59 30.17
N VAL A 1030 18.14 16.93 30.24
CA VAL A 1030 17.01 17.36 31.06
C VAL A 1030 17.53 17.50 32.49
N GLY A 1031 17.41 18.72 33.02
CA GLY A 1031 18.04 19.15 34.27
C GLY A 1031 17.87 18.16 35.42
N GLY A 1032 19.01 17.63 35.88
CA GLY A 1032 19.14 17.16 37.24
C GLY A 1032 18.98 18.35 38.17
N ASN A 1033 17.82 18.44 38.84
CA ASN A 1033 17.62 19.37 39.94
C ASN A 1033 18.59 19.02 41.08
N ASP A 1034 19.61 19.86 41.23
CA ASP A 1034 20.24 20.14 42.52
C ASP A 1034 19.18 20.79 43.44
N ASP A 1035 18.73 20.07 44.46
CA ASP A 1035 18.18 20.68 45.67
C ASP A 1035 18.48 19.76 46.87
N ASN A 1036 19.35 20.26 47.75
CA ASN A 1036 19.73 19.84 49.11
C ASN A 1036 19.21 18.50 49.69
#